data_AF-A0A2K8V8W1-F1
#
_entry.id   AF-A0A2K8V8W1-F1
#
_cell.length_a   1.000
_cell.length_b   1.000
_cell.length_c   1.000
_cell.angle_alpha   90.00
_cell.angle_beta   90.00
_cell.angle_gamma   90.00
#
_symmetry.space_group_name_H-M   'P 1'
#
loop_
_entity.id
_entity.type
_entity.pdbx_description
1 polymer ?
#
loop_
_entity_poly.entity_id
_entity_poly.type
_entity_poly.pdbx_seq_one_letter_code
_entity_poly.pdbx_strand_id
1 'polypeptide(L)'
;MRKLYKTIYVFFVVFSYLNTTHAQQQILLDKPVRAGELILFPDLNNRSNYYYLPDKPQLASHTTGDPIFSFLRYVKNEESTVDSNDGISESSVGGGIVHALVELKVPKKMVKDAERALGRIDSNGKIIGPVVFKSGTVSLISSVAKPNGEFEAKVCGLGNAPILENQRSAVSVHINKLGSKILWETFNTPTPDFSAHFEMEVEGYQSPKRVTIEANFDRIYKHQTFEAALAAPVLSAEIKASFDDLFDSGAIQLTQIGDDEELNKLKEAAYTQLMNLMFDKVGGTGVPQLNQLTPNAQKSMLDRATEQLQKARKEARDENRRLDVLERSRAERNRVTQRRAQTRADSIRTVGGHQPIIRNQDTADNKDNNETETLKREPIPSLAVTVSYQMKQVRRRGVYKIDLNKYTQTTKTLPFDYNLGNVKIKCPSCFREINADDPLMKQRQINATLGGMNADDFKHVNFVNVIMRKKHGNDQETVDEIKIDKSEFNKQGNFFKMLYGWKGDNDRDKWLAYDFKTLWSFRGNHKVESNWETTKFGSIALEPPLVKKPIYIEVDEDFTLEKNIKAVEIKVYSKLGEKNEVRSTNLRVNKSELSKTIEILLPRNSEDYEYEITYFIRGERPKKSGLQKSDYGRIDVDRFM
;
A
#
# COMPACT_ATOMS: atom_id res chain seq x y z
N MET A 1 -31.89 24.24 59.11
CA MET A 1 -32.58 24.16 57.80
C MET A 1 -32.44 25.40 56.91
N ARG A 2 -32.48 26.65 57.40
CA ARG A 2 -32.34 27.87 56.56
C ARG A 2 -31.00 28.05 55.81
N LYS A 3 -29.87 27.54 56.34
CA LYS A 3 -28.57 27.62 55.64
C LYS A 3 -28.44 26.62 54.49
N LEU A 4 -29.10 25.47 54.55
CA LEU A 4 -29.05 24.45 53.50
C LEU A 4 -29.82 24.89 52.24
N TYR A 5 -30.95 25.58 52.42
CA TYR A 5 -31.72 26.14 51.31
C TYR A 5 -30.98 27.28 50.57
N LYS A 6 -30.18 28.08 51.27
CA LYS A 6 -29.41 29.16 50.64
C LYS A 6 -28.28 28.62 49.77
N THR A 7 -27.61 27.55 50.18
CA THR A 7 -26.54 26.92 49.41
C THR A 7 -27.09 26.18 48.18
N ILE A 8 -28.25 25.54 48.29
CA ILE A 8 -28.92 24.87 47.16
C ILE A 8 -29.42 25.89 46.13
N TYR A 9 -29.94 27.05 46.56
CA TYR A 9 -30.38 28.10 45.64
C TYR A 9 -29.22 28.77 44.90
N VAL A 10 -28.07 28.97 45.56
CA VAL A 10 -26.85 29.49 44.91
C VAL A 10 -26.27 28.48 43.93
N PHE A 11 -26.32 27.18 44.22
CA PHE A 11 -25.90 26.14 43.26
C PHE A 11 -26.83 26.07 42.05
N PHE A 12 -28.15 26.22 42.24
CA PHE A 12 -29.11 26.21 41.12
C PHE A 12 -29.00 27.45 40.23
N VAL A 13 -28.75 28.63 40.81
CA VAL A 13 -28.54 29.87 40.03
C VAL A 13 -27.20 29.85 39.30
N VAL A 14 -26.14 29.26 39.87
CA VAL A 14 -24.85 29.11 39.18
C VAL A 14 -24.89 28.05 38.07
N PHE A 15 -25.68 26.97 38.22
CA PHE A 15 -25.87 25.97 37.16
C PHE A 15 -26.79 26.48 36.01
N SER A 16 -27.72 27.39 36.29
CA SER A 16 -28.50 28.06 35.24
C SER A 16 -27.69 29.08 34.43
N TYR A 17 -26.57 29.59 34.94
CA TYR A 17 -25.66 30.48 34.18
C TYR A 17 -24.55 29.74 33.41
N LEU A 18 -24.39 28.42 33.60
CA LEU A 18 -23.42 27.59 32.87
C LEU A 18 -24.04 26.75 31.75
N ASN A 19 -25.35 26.84 31.55
CA ASN A 19 -25.96 26.44 30.29
C ASN A 19 -25.84 27.59 29.28
N THR A 20 -24.61 27.91 28.87
CA THR A 20 -24.45 28.43 27.52
C THR A 20 -24.95 27.31 26.62
N THR A 21 -26.21 27.44 26.19
CA THR A 21 -26.68 26.79 24.97
C THR A 21 -25.57 27.02 23.96
N HIS A 22 -24.84 25.96 23.60
CA HIS A 22 -24.12 25.95 22.35
C HIS A 22 -25.19 26.20 21.30
N ALA A 23 -25.37 27.46 20.93
CA ALA A 23 -26.22 27.83 19.83
C ALA A 23 -25.62 27.10 18.64
N GLN A 24 -26.24 25.99 18.27
CA GLN A 24 -25.92 25.27 17.05
C GLN A 24 -25.88 26.32 15.96
N GLN A 25 -24.79 26.40 15.19
CA GLN A 25 -24.65 27.42 14.15
C GLN A 25 -25.79 27.24 13.14
N GLN A 26 -26.80 28.10 13.19
CA GLN A 26 -27.94 28.02 12.29
C GLN A 26 -27.68 28.96 11.12
N ILE A 27 -26.91 28.52 10.15
CA ILE A 27 -26.49 29.35 9.01
C ILE A 27 -27.38 29.14 7.79
N LEU A 28 -27.55 30.18 6.96
CA LEU A 28 -28.28 30.09 5.68
C LEU A 28 -27.34 29.72 4.53
N LEU A 29 -27.48 28.52 3.97
CA LEU A 29 -26.57 27.97 2.94
C LEU A 29 -26.82 28.51 1.53
N ASP A 30 -27.99 29.10 1.30
CA ASP A 30 -28.47 29.59 0.00
C ASP A 30 -28.24 31.10 -0.20
N LYS A 31 -27.77 31.81 0.83
CA LYS A 31 -27.46 33.25 0.77
C LYS A 31 -26.00 33.57 1.14
N PRO A 32 -24.99 32.88 0.54
CA PRO A 32 -23.61 33.19 0.83
C PRO A 32 -23.25 34.59 0.32
N VAL A 33 -22.48 35.32 1.12
CA VAL A 33 -21.93 36.63 0.79
C VAL A 33 -20.41 36.49 0.63
N ARG A 34 -19.85 37.02 -0.46
CA ARG A 34 -18.40 37.09 -0.61
C ARG A 34 -17.90 38.42 -0.06
N ALA A 35 -17.02 38.37 0.94
CA ALA A 35 -16.41 39.54 1.54
C ALA A 35 -14.88 39.37 1.54
N GLY A 36 -14.19 40.12 0.69
CA GLY A 36 -12.77 39.89 0.42
C GLY A 36 -12.55 38.49 -0.17
N GLU A 37 -11.65 37.72 0.43
CA GLU A 37 -11.33 36.34 0.03
C GLU A 37 -12.17 35.26 0.74
N LEU A 38 -13.10 35.67 1.61
CA LEU A 38 -13.93 34.76 2.40
C LEU A 38 -15.36 34.66 1.85
N ILE A 39 -15.90 33.45 1.98
CA ILE A 39 -17.33 33.17 1.81
C ILE A 39 -17.96 33.19 3.19
N LEU A 40 -18.98 34.02 3.36
CA LEU A 40 -19.70 34.23 4.61
C LEU A 40 -21.13 33.72 4.49
N PHE A 41 -21.61 33.02 5.50
CA PHE A 41 -23.00 32.58 5.60
C PHE A 41 -23.70 33.35 6.72
N PRO A 42 -24.84 34.01 6.44
CA PRO A 42 -25.57 34.72 7.47
C PRO A 42 -26.22 33.76 8.45
N ASP A 43 -26.29 34.17 9.72
CA ASP A 43 -27.04 33.49 10.76
C ASP A 43 -28.55 33.64 10.52
N LEU A 44 -29.29 32.56 10.78
CA LEU A 44 -30.72 32.45 10.60
C LEU A 44 -31.47 33.38 11.56
N ASN A 45 -31.02 33.45 12.81
CA ASN A 45 -31.69 34.18 13.89
C ASN A 45 -31.27 35.65 13.93
N ASN A 46 -30.02 35.95 13.58
CA ASN A 46 -29.51 37.32 13.47
C ASN A 46 -28.84 37.57 12.12
N ARG A 47 -29.55 38.19 11.20
CA ARG A 47 -29.09 38.39 9.82
C ARG A 47 -27.87 39.29 9.66
N SER A 48 -27.51 40.06 10.69
CA SER A 48 -26.26 40.84 10.70
C SER A 48 -25.07 40.06 11.26
N ASN A 49 -25.27 38.82 11.75
CA ASN A 49 -24.19 37.93 12.13
C ASN A 49 -23.83 37.01 10.95
N TYR A 50 -22.54 36.83 10.72
CA TYR A 50 -22.01 36.03 9.62
C TYR A 50 -20.95 35.05 10.10
N TYR A 51 -20.93 33.85 9.53
CA TYR A 51 -19.91 32.83 9.76
C TYR A 51 -19.09 32.61 8.50
N TYR A 52 -17.76 32.61 8.60
CA TYR A 52 -16.89 32.39 7.44
C TYR A 52 -16.64 30.91 7.19
N LEU A 53 -16.57 30.51 5.93
CA LEU A 53 -16.13 29.18 5.54
C LEU A 53 -14.60 29.06 5.69
N PRO A 54 -14.07 28.13 6.48
CA PRO A 54 -12.62 27.92 6.59
C PRO A 54 -12.09 27.09 5.40
N ASP A 55 -12.14 27.66 4.20
CA ASP A 55 -11.76 27.02 2.91
C ASP A 55 -10.30 27.27 2.51
N LYS A 56 -9.43 27.51 3.48
CA LYS A 56 -8.00 27.83 3.27
C LYS A 56 -7.14 26.65 3.74
N PRO A 57 -7.04 25.58 2.94
CA PRO A 57 -6.15 24.46 3.21
C PRO A 57 -4.68 24.84 3.10
N GLN A 58 -3.86 24.28 3.98
CA GLN A 58 -2.42 24.41 3.96
C GLN A 58 -1.74 23.22 4.62
N LEU A 59 -0.43 23.06 4.41
CA LEU A 59 0.39 22.20 5.26
C LEU A 59 0.43 22.77 6.69
N ALA A 60 0.25 21.90 7.67
CA ALA A 60 0.50 22.24 9.05
C ALA A 60 1.99 22.49 9.26
N SER A 61 2.31 23.37 10.21
CA SER A 61 3.70 23.67 10.59
C SER A 61 4.03 23.19 12.01
N HIS A 62 5.29 22.82 12.20
CA HIS A 62 5.90 22.69 13.52
C HIS A 62 5.93 24.06 14.23
N THR A 63 6.17 24.06 15.53
CA THR A 63 6.38 25.31 16.31
C THR A 63 7.56 26.12 15.80
N THR A 64 8.53 25.47 15.13
CA THR A 64 9.69 26.09 14.48
C THR A 64 9.36 26.80 13.17
N GLY A 65 8.17 26.57 12.60
CA GLY A 65 7.74 27.12 11.31
C GLY A 65 7.89 26.15 10.13
N ASP A 66 8.66 25.07 10.28
CA ASP A 66 8.84 24.07 9.23
C ASP A 66 7.54 23.31 8.92
N PRO A 67 7.26 22.98 7.64
CA PRO A 67 6.11 22.17 7.29
C PRO A 67 6.22 20.77 7.90
N ILE A 68 5.11 20.25 8.42
CA ILE A 68 5.01 18.86 8.86
C ILE A 68 4.78 17.99 7.62
N PHE A 69 5.88 17.68 6.94
CA PHE A 69 5.92 16.94 5.70
C PHE A 69 7.13 16.01 5.66
N SER A 70 7.00 14.86 5.01
CA SER A 70 8.10 13.95 4.72
C SER A 70 7.90 13.29 3.37
N PHE A 71 8.96 13.25 2.56
CA PHE A 71 9.05 12.41 1.38
C PHE A 71 10.34 11.57 1.46
N LEU A 72 10.16 10.28 1.72
CA LEU A 72 11.24 9.29 1.75
C LEU A 72 11.24 8.50 0.44
N ARG A 73 12.36 8.48 -0.30
CA ARG A 73 12.61 7.51 -1.36
C ARG A 73 13.49 6.39 -0.83
N TYR A 74 13.22 5.17 -1.29
CA TYR A 74 14.04 4.03 -0.94
C TYR A 74 14.29 3.13 -2.14
N VAL A 75 15.44 2.47 -2.12
CA VAL A 75 15.81 1.38 -3.02
C VAL A 75 16.30 0.21 -2.18
N LYS A 76 16.03 -1.02 -2.60
CA LYS A 76 16.60 -2.23 -2.00
C LYS A 76 17.48 -2.89 -3.04
N ASN A 77 18.74 -3.13 -2.73
CA ASN A 77 19.61 -3.86 -3.67
C ASN A 77 19.14 -5.31 -3.77
N GLU A 78 19.04 -5.82 -4.99
CA GLU A 78 18.69 -7.21 -5.27
C GLU A 78 19.66 -7.78 -6.29
N GLU A 79 19.93 -9.07 -6.20
CA GLU A 79 20.66 -9.76 -7.25
C GLU A 79 19.78 -9.85 -8.50
N SER A 80 20.37 -9.54 -9.66
CA SER A 80 19.70 -9.66 -10.95
C SER A 80 19.28 -11.13 -11.14
N THR A 81 17.98 -11.42 -11.24
CA THR A 81 17.48 -12.77 -11.56
C THR A 81 17.62 -13.14 -13.05
N VAL A 82 18.30 -12.29 -13.82
CA VAL A 82 18.42 -12.37 -15.28
C VAL A 82 19.90 -12.51 -15.61
N ASP A 83 20.24 -13.46 -16.48
CA ASP A 83 21.56 -13.68 -17.10
C ASP A 83 22.00 -12.48 -17.96
N SER A 84 22.03 -11.28 -17.40
CA SER A 84 22.59 -10.09 -18.03
C SER A 84 24.03 -9.94 -17.55
N ASN A 85 24.99 -10.08 -18.47
CA ASN A 85 26.42 -9.79 -18.24
C ASN A 85 26.71 -8.28 -18.04
N ASP A 86 25.71 -7.46 -17.76
CA ASP A 86 25.88 -6.05 -17.47
C ASP A 86 26.39 -5.87 -16.04
N GLY A 87 27.55 -5.21 -15.91
CA GLY A 87 28.15 -4.89 -14.62
C GLY A 87 27.38 -3.86 -13.79
N ILE A 88 26.29 -3.29 -14.32
CA ILE A 88 25.39 -2.36 -13.64
C ILE A 88 23.95 -2.78 -13.95
N SER A 89 23.20 -3.20 -12.93
CA SER A 89 21.77 -3.50 -13.04
C SER A 89 20.94 -2.53 -12.20
N GLU A 90 19.72 -2.25 -12.66
CA GLU A 90 18.77 -1.50 -11.87
C GLU A 90 18.02 -2.44 -10.90
N SER A 91 17.92 -2.04 -9.63
CA SER A 91 17.06 -2.76 -8.67
C SER A 91 15.59 -2.72 -9.10
N SER A 92 14.92 -3.87 -8.97
CA SER A 92 13.48 -4.03 -9.20
C SER A 92 12.64 -3.51 -8.03
N VAL A 93 13.22 -3.44 -6.83
CA VAL A 93 12.55 -3.04 -5.58
C VAL A 93 12.97 -1.65 -5.13
N GLY A 94 12.03 -0.73 -5.23
CA GLY A 94 12.15 0.65 -4.75
C GLY A 94 10.83 1.40 -4.79
N GLY A 95 10.81 2.59 -4.23
CA GLY A 95 9.60 3.40 -4.16
C GLY A 95 9.77 4.65 -3.31
N GLY A 96 8.65 5.22 -2.90
CA GLY A 96 8.63 6.37 -2.02
C GLY A 96 7.43 6.39 -1.09
N ILE A 97 7.59 7.07 0.04
CA ILE A 97 6.55 7.29 1.03
C ILE A 97 6.43 8.79 1.23
N VAL A 98 5.23 9.32 1.02
CA VAL A 98 4.89 10.70 1.36
C VAL A 98 3.98 10.70 2.58
N HIS A 99 4.29 11.56 3.54
CA HIS A 99 3.48 11.79 4.73
C HIS A 99 3.36 13.30 4.98
N ALA A 100 2.15 13.78 5.21
CA ALA A 100 1.90 15.20 5.45
C ALA A 100 0.79 15.38 6.48
N LEU A 101 0.87 16.48 7.25
CA LEU A 101 -0.28 16.97 8.00
C LEU A 101 -0.84 18.20 7.30
N VAL A 102 -2.13 18.18 7.01
CA VAL A 102 -2.88 19.29 6.44
C VAL A 102 -3.80 19.90 7.49
N GLU A 103 -4.02 21.20 7.40
CA GLU A 103 -4.95 21.95 8.26
C GLU A 103 -5.75 22.96 7.44
N LEU A 104 -6.94 23.30 7.93
CA LEU A 104 -7.72 24.43 7.43
C LEU A 104 -7.47 25.62 8.35
N LYS A 105 -6.97 26.72 7.79
CA LYS A 105 -6.61 27.89 8.58
C LYS A 105 -6.82 29.18 7.81
N VAL A 106 -7.72 30.03 8.30
CA VAL A 106 -7.92 31.38 7.79
C VAL A 106 -7.02 32.35 8.56
N PRO A 107 -6.11 33.07 7.89
CA PRO A 107 -5.29 34.07 8.56
C PRO A 107 -6.15 35.20 9.15
N LYS A 108 -5.83 35.65 10.37
CA LYS A 108 -6.54 36.78 11.03
C LYS A 108 -6.61 38.05 10.17
N LYS A 109 -5.60 38.27 9.31
CA LYS A 109 -5.58 39.38 8.35
C LYS A 109 -6.76 39.28 7.36
N MET A 110 -7.03 38.08 6.86
CA MET A 110 -8.10 37.81 5.90
C MET A 110 -9.48 38.03 6.53
N VAL A 111 -9.66 37.68 7.81
CA VAL A 111 -10.89 38.00 8.56
C VAL A 111 -11.07 39.51 8.68
N LYS A 112 -10.03 40.27 9.04
CA LYS A 112 -10.10 41.75 9.12
C LYS A 112 -10.38 42.41 7.77
N ASP A 113 -9.83 41.86 6.69
CA ASP A 113 -10.10 42.32 5.33
C ASP A 113 -11.56 42.03 4.94
N ALA A 114 -12.07 40.86 5.31
CA ALA A 114 -13.47 40.47 5.10
C ALA A 114 -14.44 41.33 5.92
N GLU A 115 -14.14 41.68 7.18
CA GLU A 115 -14.95 42.60 8.00
C GLU A 115 -15.11 43.97 7.32
N ARG A 116 -14.01 44.53 6.80
CA ARG A 116 -14.04 45.79 6.05
C ARG A 116 -14.85 45.71 4.77
N ALA A 117 -14.77 44.58 4.06
CA ALA A 117 -15.56 44.35 2.85
C ALA A 117 -17.05 44.14 3.18
N LEU A 118 -17.35 43.41 4.26
CA LEU A 118 -18.70 43.13 4.72
C LEU A 118 -19.43 44.41 5.10
N GLY A 119 -18.76 45.37 5.75
CA GLY A 119 -19.37 46.66 6.10
C GLY A 119 -19.91 47.47 4.91
N ARG A 120 -19.48 47.17 3.67
CA ARG A 120 -20.01 47.78 2.44
C ARG A 120 -21.25 47.07 1.91
N ILE A 121 -21.47 45.82 2.34
CA ILE A 121 -22.57 44.95 1.91
C ILE A 121 -23.70 45.00 2.95
N ASP A 122 -23.34 44.86 4.23
CA ASP A 122 -24.20 45.07 5.40
C ASP A 122 -23.45 45.96 6.39
N SER A 123 -23.91 47.20 6.56
CA SER A 123 -23.29 48.18 7.45
C SER A 123 -23.31 47.77 8.93
N ASN A 124 -24.22 46.86 9.31
CA ASN A 124 -24.30 46.29 10.66
C ASN A 124 -23.67 44.89 10.75
N GLY A 125 -23.14 44.38 9.65
CA GLY A 125 -22.62 43.02 9.51
C GLY A 125 -21.40 42.76 10.40
N LYS A 126 -21.40 41.63 11.12
CA LYS A 126 -20.31 41.17 11.98
C LYS A 126 -19.96 39.72 11.68
N ILE A 127 -18.66 39.44 11.57
CA ILE A 127 -18.15 38.08 11.44
C ILE A 127 -18.00 37.49 12.85
N ILE A 128 -18.72 36.41 13.14
CA ILE A 128 -18.77 35.77 14.46
C ILE A 128 -17.72 34.68 14.62
N GLY A 129 -17.40 33.96 13.55
CA GLY A 129 -16.41 32.87 13.59
C GLY A 129 -16.47 31.94 12.39
N PRO A 130 -15.70 30.84 12.42
CA PRO A 130 -15.71 29.85 11.35
C PRO A 130 -16.98 29.02 11.39
N VAL A 131 -17.43 28.57 10.21
CA VAL A 131 -18.39 27.48 10.06
C VAL A 131 -17.72 26.17 10.50
N VAL A 132 -18.40 25.40 11.34
CA VAL A 132 -18.00 24.03 11.70
C VAL A 132 -18.50 23.07 10.62
N PHE A 133 -17.59 22.26 10.08
CA PHE A 133 -17.99 21.21 9.14
C PHE A 133 -18.62 20.03 9.89
N LYS A 134 -19.64 19.44 9.29
CA LYS A 134 -20.27 18.20 9.79
C LYS A 134 -19.36 16.99 9.59
N SER A 135 -18.70 16.95 8.43
CA SER A 135 -17.84 15.86 7.97
C SER A 135 -16.97 16.35 6.82
N GLY A 136 -15.92 15.60 6.49
CA GLY A 136 -15.17 15.87 5.28
C GLY A 136 -14.09 14.83 5.00
N THR A 137 -13.67 14.77 3.74
CA THR A 137 -12.62 13.86 3.27
C THR A 137 -11.51 14.63 2.59
N VAL A 138 -10.27 14.19 2.80
CA VAL A 138 -9.10 14.69 2.08
C VAL A 138 -8.49 13.58 1.22
N SER A 139 -8.22 13.90 -0.04
CA SER A 139 -7.61 13.00 -1.02
C SER A 139 -6.28 13.59 -1.51
N LEU A 140 -5.23 12.78 -1.57
CA LEU A 140 -3.99 13.15 -2.24
C LEU A 140 -4.02 12.72 -3.70
N ILE A 141 -3.69 13.63 -4.60
CA ILE A 141 -3.76 13.45 -6.06
C ILE A 141 -2.38 13.70 -6.65
N SER A 142 -1.92 12.74 -7.46
CA SER A 142 -0.71 12.84 -8.28
C SER A 142 -0.96 12.14 -9.62
N SER A 143 -0.31 12.58 -10.69
CA SER A 143 -0.37 11.88 -11.97
C SER A 143 0.57 10.66 -11.94
N VAL A 144 0.03 9.49 -12.26
CA VAL A 144 0.79 8.24 -12.31
C VAL A 144 0.95 7.85 -13.78
N ALA A 145 2.20 7.63 -14.19
CA ALA A 145 2.52 7.10 -15.51
C ALA A 145 2.07 5.64 -15.62
N LYS A 146 1.24 5.33 -16.61
CA LYS A 146 0.87 3.97 -16.99
C LYS A 146 2.03 3.30 -17.75
N PRO A 147 2.03 1.96 -17.84
CA PRO A 147 3.00 1.22 -18.66
C PRO A 147 3.01 1.62 -20.15
N ASN A 148 1.90 2.14 -20.67
CA ASN A 148 1.76 2.62 -22.05
C ASN A 148 2.23 4.08 -22.25
N GLY A 149 2.76 4.74 -21.22
CA GLY A 149 3.22 6.13 -21.28
C GLY A 149 2.12 7.19 -21.10
N GLU A 150 0.85 6.81 -20.93
CA GLU A 150 -0.24 7.73 -20.61
C GLU A 150 -0.23 8.10 -19.12
N PHE A 151 -0.52 9.36 -18.79
CA PHE A 151 -0.64 9.83 -17.41
C PHE A 151 -2.11 9.77 -16.96
N GLU A 152 -2.36 9.16 -15.80
CA GLU A 152 -3.67 9.19 -15.16
C GLU A 152 -3.56 9.75 -13.75
N ALA A 153 -4.41 10.74 -13.42
CA ALA A 153 -4.55 11.22 -12.06
C ALA A 153 -5.08 10.09 -11.18
N LYS A 154 -4.26 9.62 -10.26
CA LYS A 154 -4.61 8.52 -9.35
C LYS A 154 -4.79 9.06 -7.94
N VAL A 155 -5.84 8.61 -7.26
CA VAL A 155 -5.99 8.84 -5.82
C VAL A 155 -4.89 8.05 -5.12
N CYS A 156 -3.95 8.80 -4.57
CA CYS A 156 -2.72 8.30 -3.95
C CYS A 156 -2.94 8.01 -2.46
N GLY A 157 -3.84 8.73 -1.80
CA GLY A 157 -4.20 8.48 -0.39
C GLY A 157 -5.52 9.16 -0.03
N LEU A 158 -6.23 8.60 0.95
CA LEU A 158 -7.52 9.07 1.45
C LEU A 158 -7.48 9.15 2.99
N GLY A 159 -7.98 10.24 3.56
CA GLY A 159 -8.09 10.43 5.01
C GLY A 159 -9.30 11.28 5.41
N ASN A 160 -9.56 11.34 6.71
CA ASN A 160 -10.56 12.26 7.27
C ASN A 160 -10.05 13.69 7.20
N ALA A 161 -10.83 14.61 6.65
CA ALA A 161 -10.48 16.02 6.65
C ALA A 161 -10.69 16.63 8.06
N PRO A 162 -9.97 17.70 8.40
CA PRO A 162 -10.19 18.40 9.66
C PRO A 162 -11.54 19.13 9.58
N ILE A 163 -12.43 18.86 10.54
CA ILE A 163 -13.79 19.44 10.56
C ILE A 163 -13.87 20.77 11.33
N LEU A 164 -12.82 21.07 12.11
CA LEU A 164 -12.63 22.34 12.82
C LEU A 164 -11.43 23.10 12.27
N GLU A 165 -11.51 24.43 12.29
CA GLU A 165 -10.37 25.28 11.97
C GLU A 165 -9.21 25.03 12.96
N ASN A 166 -7.99 24.97 12.44
CA ASN A 166 -6.76 24.61 13.18
C ASN A 166 -6.69 23.15 13.66
N GLN A 167 -7.67 22.31 13.35
CA GLN A 167 -7.51 20.86 13.46
C GLN A 167 -6.60 20.36 12.33
N ARG A 168 -5.82 19.32 12.62
CA ARG A 168 -4.88 18.72 11.68
C ARG A 168 -5.34 17.33 11.29
N SER A 169 -5.11 16.98 10.04
CA SER A 169 -5.31 15.64 9.51
C SER A 169 -4.04 15.10 8.89
N ALA A 170 -3.69 13.87 9.26
CA ALA A 170 -2.58 13.16 8.66
C ALA A 170 -3.02 12.48 7.36
N VAL A 171 -2.18 12.59 6.34
CA VAL A 171 -2.33 11.91 5.06
C VAL A 171 -1.02 11.23 4.68
N SER A 172 -1.11 10.00 4.18
CA SER A 172 0.06 9.23 3.74
C SER A 172 -0.23 8.47 2.46
N VAL A 173 0.76 8.39 1.59
CA VAL A 173 0.73 7.56 0.38
C VAL A 173 2.04 6.79 0.23
N HIS A 174 1.91 5.54 -0.20
CA HIS A 174 3.01 4.76 -0.76
C HIS A 174 3.01 4.84 -2.28
N ILE A 175 4.18 5.09 -2.85
CA ILE A 175 4.41 5.38 -4.26
C ILE A 175 5.40 4.35 -4.81
N ASN A 176 5.14 3.84 -6.01
CA ASN A 176 6.03 2.89 -6.68
C ASN A 176 7.34 3.55 -7.16
N LYS A 177 8.31 2.73 -7.62
CA LYS A 177 9.62 3.18 -8.10
C LYS A 177 9.54 4.35 -9.09
N LEU A 178 8.77 4.20 -10.17
CA LEU A 178 8.64 5.21 -11.22
C LEU A 178 7.96 6.50 -10.71
N GLY A 179 6.83 6.37 -10.02
CA GLY A 179 6.11 7.51 -9.44
C GLY A 179 6.95 8.27 -8.42
N SER A 180 7.76 7.57 -7.61
CA SER A 180 8.64 8.22 -6.64
C SER A 180 9.71 9.08 -7.33
N LYS A 181 10.25 8.63 -8.47
CA LYS A 181 11.24 9.36 -9.26
C LYS A 181 10.62 10.60 -9.90
N ILE A 182 9.46 10.45 -10.56
CA ILE A 182 8.76 11.55 -11.22
C ILE A 182 8.34 12.60 -10.18
N LEU A 183 7.66 12.18 -9.12
CA LEU A 183 7.16 13.08 -8.09
C LEU A 183 8.31 13.87 -7.43
N TRP A 184 9.45 13.22 -7.16
CA TRP A 184 10.63 13.86 -6.60
C TRP A 184 11.16 15.02 -7.45
N GLU A 185 11.13 14.86 -8.77
CA GLU A 185 11.50 15.91 -9.71
C GLU A 185 10.47 17.03 -9.74
N THR A 186 9.17 16.72 -9.67
CA THR A 186 8.14 17.76 -9.67
C THR A 186 8.22 18.68 -8.45
N PHE A 187 8.70 18.18 -7.29
CA PHE A 187 8.95 19.00 -6.10
C PHE A 187 10.13 19.98 -6.25
N ASN A 188 10.89 19.92 -7.35
CA ASN A 188 11.84 20.96 -7.73
C ASN A 188 11.15 22.16 -8.43
N THR A 189 9.83 22.11 -8.64
CA THR A 189 9.05 23.17 -9.29
C THR A 189 8.11 23.88 -8.30
N PRO A 190 7.61 25.09 -8.62
CA PRO A 190 6.64 25.80 -7.78
C PRO A 190 5.30 25.13 -7.57
N THR A 191 4.94 24.20 -8.45
CA THR A 191 3.66 23.51 -8.48
C THR A 191 3.92 22.02 -8.71
N PRO A 192 4.37 21.27 -7.68
CA PRO A 192 4.55 19.83 -7.79
C PRO A 192 3.27 19.15 -8.24
N ASP A 193 3.41 18.00 -8.89
CA ASP A 193 2.30 17.14 -9.28
C ASP A 193 1.77 16.36 -8.07
N PHE A 194 1.32 17.13 -7.07
CA PHE A 194 0.86 16.65 -5.78
C PHE A 194 -0.07 17.68 -5.16
N SER A 195 -1.37 17.35 -5.11
CA SER A 195 -2.39 18.22 -4.55
C SER A 195 -3.26 17.48 -3.55
N ALA A 196 -3.72 18.18 -2.53
CA ALA A 196 -4.75 17.72 -1.60
C ALA A 196 -6.10 18.28 -2.04
N HIS A 197 -7.06 17.40 -2.28
CA HIS A 197 -8.44 17.73 -2.58
C HIS A 197 -9.31 17.48 -1.36
N PHE A 198 -10.11 18.46 -0.99
CA PHE A 198 -11.02 18.38 0.14
C PHE A 198 -12.45 18.36 -0.36
N GLU A 199 -13.25 17.47 0.20
CA GLU A 199 -14.72 17.55 0.11
C GLU A 199 -15.28 17.71 1.51
N MET A 200 -15.78 18.90 1.81
CA MET A 200 -16.28 19.25 3.13
C MET A 200 -17.80 19.37 3.13
N GLU A 201 -18.44 18.94 4.20
CA GLU A 201 -19.89 19.04 4.37
C GLU A 201 -20.25 20.07 5.43
N VAL A 202 -21.10 21.01 5.04
CA VAL A 202 -21.63 22.04 5.91
C VAL A 202 -23.11 21.79 6.14
N GLU A 203 -23.53 21.80 7.40
CA GLU A 203 -24.93 21.73 7.78
C GLU A 203 -25.49 23.14 8.04
N GLY A 204 -26.73 23.37 7.61
CA GLY A 204 -27.40 24.65 7.78
C GLY A 204 -28.83 24.61 7.26
N TYR A 205 -29.38 25.77 6.98
CA TYR A 205 -30.76 25.94 6.54
C TYR A 205 -30.83 26.53 5.14
N GLN A 206 -31.84 26.12 4.37
CA GLN A 206 -32.25 26.79 3.13
C GLN A 206 -33.42 27.72 3.41
N SER A 207 -33.46 28.88 2.76
CA SER A 207 -34.62 29.78 2.85
C SER A 207 -35.87 29.12 2.27
N PRO A 208 -37.07 29.51 2.75
CA PRO A 208 -38.34 29.09 2.19
C PRO A 208 -38.40 29.21 0.66
N LYS A 209 -38.75 28.12 -0.01
CA LYS A 209 -39.09 28.05 -1.43
C LYS A 209 -40.55 27.65 -1.59
N ARG A 210 -41.23 28.22 -2.57
CA ARG A 210 -42.65 27.94 -2.81
C ARG A 210 -42.86 26.62 -3.57
N VAL A 211 -42.39 25.52 -3.00
CA VAL A 211 -42.37 24.20 -3.64
C VAL A 211 -42.76 23.12 -2.63
N THR A 212 -43.59 22.18 -3.05
CA THR A 212 -43.89 20.95 -2.30
C THR A 212 -43.33 19.76 -3.05
N ILE A 213 -42.63 18.87 -2.35
CA ILE A 213 -42.15 17.59 -2.88
C ILE A 213 -43.04 16.50 -2.32
N GLU A 214 -43.61 15.65 -3.17
CA GLU A 214 -44.31 14.43 -2.77
C GLU A 214 -43.48 13.22 -3.19
N ALA A 215 -43.06 12.41 -2.22
CA ALA A 215 -42.23 11.24 -2.45
C ALA A 215 -42.92 9.98 -1.91
N ASN A 216 -43.24 9.04 -2.79
CA ASN A 216 -43.80 7.74 -2.40
C ASN A 216 -42.66 6.78 -2.04
N PHE A 217 -42.32 6.69 -0.75
CA PHE A 217 -41.21 5.87 -0.28
C PHE A 217 -41.39 4.38 -0.57
N ASP A 218 -42.63 3.88 -0.62
CA ASP A 218 -42.89 2.46 -0.92
C ASP A 218 -42.53 2.11 -2.37
N ARG A 219 -42.64 3.07 -3.29
CA ARG A 219 -42.19 2.93 -4.69
C ARG A 219 -40.70 3.19 -4.83
N ILE A 220 -40.18 4.22 -4.13
CA ILE A 220 -38.76 4.60 -4.16
C ILE A 220 -37.89 3.44 -3.66
N TYR A 221 -38.18 2.85 -2.50
CA TYR A 221 -37.35 1.77 -1.96
C TYR A 221 -37.41 0.45 -2.77
N LYS A 222 -38.37 0.30 -3.69
CA LYS A 222 -38.45 -0.83 -4.64
C LYS A 222 -37.66 -0.62 -5.93
N HIS A 223 -37.07 0.57 -6.12
CA HIS A 223 -36.20 0.82 -7.26
C HIS A 223 -34.97 -0.09 -7.17
N GLN A 224 -34.59 -0.74 -8.28
CA GLN A 224 -33.54 -1.76 -8.30
C GLN A 224 -32.22 -1.28 -7.66
N THR A 225 -31.80 -0.05 -7.96
CA THR A 225 -30.61 0.58 -7.36
C THR A 225 -30.71 0.68 -5.83
N PHE A 226 -31.88 1.01 -5.30
CA PHE A 226 -32.10 1.26 -3.89
C PHE A 226 -32.33 -0.04 -3.09
N GLU A 227 -32.86 -1.09 -3.71
CA GLU A 227 -32.84 -2.43 -3.13
C GLU A 227 -31.41 -2.97 -3.04
N ALA A 228 -30.60 -2.77 -4.07
CA ALA A 228 -29.18 -3.15 -4.05
C ALA A 228 -28.37 -2.36 -3.02
N ALA A 229 -28.73 -1.09 -2.78
CA ALA A 229 -28.08 -0.19 -1.82
C ALA A 229 -28.17 -0.64 -0.35
N LEU A 230 -28.99 -1.65 -0.05
CA LEU A 230 -29.09 -2.27 1.26
C LEU A 230 -27.91 -3.17 1.60
N ALA A 231 -27.36 -3.82 0.57
CA ALA A 231 -26.28 -4.78 0.71
C ALA A 231 -24.91 -4.15 0.44
N ALA A 232 -24.85 -3.05 -0.32
CA ALA A 232 -23.60 -2.40 -0.72
C ALA A 232 -23.72 -0.88 -0.83
N PRO A 233 -22.62 -0.12 -0.61
CA PRO A 233 -22.59 1.30 -0.89
C PRO A 233 -22.84 1.62 -2.37
N VAL A 234 -23.51 2.75 -2.62
CA VAL A 234 -23.90 3.23 -3.96
C VAL A 234 -23.28 4.60 -4.22
N LEU A 235 -22.92 4.88 -5.48
CA LEU A 235 -22.27 6.12 -5.88
C LEU A 235 -23.29 7.25 -6.04
N SER A 236 -22.87 8.50 -5.79
CA SER A 236 -23.71 9.70 -5.94
C SER A 236 -24.44 9.79 -7.29
N ALA A 237 -23.74 9.47 -8.38
CA ALA A 237 -24.28 9.52 -9.74
C ALA A 237 -25.37 8.46 -9.99
N GLU A 238 -25.23 7.27 -9.42
CA GLU A 238 -26.22 6.19 -9.51
C GLU A 238 -27.51 6.58 -8.76
N ILE A 239 -27.37 7.25 -7.62
CA ILE A 239 -28.50 7.80 -6.85
C ILE A 239 -29.23 8.89 -7.65
N LYS A 240 -28.49 9.83 -8.25
CA LYS A 240 -29.09 10.91 -9.05
C LYS A 240 -29.89 10.35 -10.23
N ALA A 241 -29.31 9.44 -11.00
CA ALA A 241 -30.00 8.78 -12.12
C ALA A 241 -31.26 8.05 -11.66
N SER A 242 -31.20 7.33 -10.52
CA SER A 242 -32.37 6.65 -9.97
C SER A 242 -33.47 7.62 -9.53
N PHE A 243 -33.11 8.80 -9.00
CA PHE A 243 -34.10 9.82 -8.68
C PHE A 243 -34.72 10.46 -9.92
N ASP A 244 -33.98 10.60 -11.02
CA ASP A 244 -34.54 11.02 -12.30
C ASP A 244 -35.58 9.99 -12.82
N ASP A 245 -35.26 8.70 -12.80
CA ASP A 245 -36.21 7.64 -13.18
C ASP A 245 -37.47 7.63 -12.27
N LEU A 246 -37.28 7.89 -10.98
CA LEU A 246 -38.37 7.95 -9.99
C LEU A 246 -39.22 9.22 -10.14
N PHE A 247 -38.63 10.31 -10.63
CA PHE A 247 -39.38 11.52 -10.99
C PHE A 247 -40.23 11.27 -12.23
N ASP A 248 -39.64 10.68 -13.28
CA ASP A 248 -40.33 10.42 -14.54
C ASP A 248 -41.45 9.38 -14.39
N SER A 249 -41.27 8.39 -13.51
CA SER A 249 -42.31 7.42 -13.15
C SER A 249 -43.37 7.96 -12.17
N GLY A 250 -43.25 9.22 -11.74
CA GLY A 250 -44.17 9.91 -10.84
C GLY A 250 -44.16 9.40 -9.40
N ALA A 251 -43.11 8.67 -8.99
CA ALA A 251 -42.87 8.29 -7.59
C ALA A 251 -42.33 9.46 -6.76
N ILE A 252 -41.67 10.42 -7.42
CA ILE A 252 -41.30 11.73 -6.89
C ILE A 252 -42.04 12.78 -7.72
N GLN A 253 -42.80 13.64 -7.06
CA GLN A 253 -43.56 14.71 -7.71
C GLN A 253 -43.17 16.06 -7.11
N LEU A 254 -43.09 17.08 -7.96
CA LEU A 254 -42.79 18.45 -7.59
C LEU A 254 -43.99 19.33 -7.93
N THR A 255 -44.54 20.01 -6.94
CA THR A 255 -45.58 21.02 -7.14
C THR A 255 -45.01 22.39 -6.82
N GLN A 256 -44.83 23.21 -7.84
CA GLN A 256 -44.38 24.60 -7.71
C GLN A 256 -45.59 25.51 -7.45
N ILE A 257 -45.43 26.45 -6.51
CA ILE A 257 -46.43 27.46 -6.15
C ILE A 257 -45.89 28.84 -6.60
N GLY A 258 -46.09 29.17 -7.87
CA GLY A 258 -45.71 30.46 -8.48
C GLY A 258 -44.74 30.32 -9.66
N ASP A 259 -44.57 31.40 -10.43
CA ASP A 259 -43.68 31.45 -11.58
C ASP A 259 -42.28 31.93 -11.18
N ASP A 260 -41.23 31.44 -11.86
CA ASP A 260 -39.83 31.92 -11.85
C ASP A 260 -38.72 31.09 -11.16
N GLU A 261 -38.90 29.79 -10.87
CA GLU A 261 -37.74 28.90 -10.61
C GLU A 261 -37.56 27.84 -11.70
N GLU A 262 -36.32 27.69 -12.20
CA GLU A 262 -35.98 26.64 -13.16
C GLU A 262 -36.22 25.25 -12.56
N LEU A 263 -37.02 24.43 -13.24
CA LEU A 263 -37.37 23.06 -12.81
C LEU A 263 -36.15 22.22 -12.42
N ASN A 264 -35.03 22.38 -13.12
CA ASN A 264 -33.80 21.65 -12.82
C ASN A 264 -33.22 22.01 -11.43
N LYS A 265 -33.25 23.28 -11.04
CA LYS A 265 -32.82 23.73 -9.70
C LYS A 265 -33.75 23.21 -8.61
N LEU A 266 -35.03 23.07 -8.92
CA LEU A 266 -36.03 22.48 -8.01
C LEU A 266 -35.81 20.98 -7.83
N LYS A 267 -35.52 20.25 -8.92
CA LYS A 267 -35.15 18.83 -8.88
C LYS A 267 -33.90 18.61 -8.04
N GLU A 268 -32.84 19.39 -8.24
CA GLU A 268 -31.61 19.26 -7.44
C GLU A 268 -31.84 19.47 -5.94
N ALA A 269 -32.62 20.49 -5.57
CA ALA A 269 -32.99 20.73 -4.18
C ALA A 269 -33.78 19.55 -3.59
N ALA A 270 -34.75 19.03 -4.35
CA ALA A 270 -35.57 17.89 -3.93
C ALA A 270 -34.75 16.60 -3.78
N TYR A 271 -33.88 16.29 -4.74
CA TYR A 271 -33.04 15.10 -4.70
C TYR A 271 -32.05 15.16 -3.55
N THR A 272 -31.47 16.34 -3.27
CA THR A 272 -30.59 16.52 -2.11
C THR A 272 -31.33 16.24 -0.81
N GLN A 273 -32.57 16.73 -0.66
CA GLN A 273 -33.38 16.46 0.52
C GLN A 273 -33.72 14.97 0.65
N LEU A 274 -34.16 14.32 -0.42
CA LEU A 274 -34.47 12.89 -0.42
C LEU A 274 -33.22 12.03 -0.15
N MET A 275 -32.08 12.38 -0.73
CA MET A 275 -30.80 11.73 -0.48
C MET A 275 -30.42 11.80 1.00
N ASN A 276 -30.48 12.98 1.60
CA ASN A 276 -30.17 13.18 3.02
C ASN A 276 -31.13 12.41 3.95
N LEU A 277 -32.38 12.19 3.53
CA LEU A 277 -33.35 11.40 4.27
C LEU A 277 -33.10 9.89 4.17
N MET A 278 -32.57 9.43 3.04
CA MET A 278 -32.45 7.99 2.72
C MET A 278 -31.07 7.40 2.98
N PHE A 279 -30.01 8.21 2.93
CA PHE A 279 -28.65 7.73 2.92
C PHE A 279 -27.77 8.43 3.96
N ASP A 280 -26.79 7.70 4.46
CA ASP A 280 -25.61 8.23 5.14
C ASP A 280 -24.44 8.21 4.16
N LYS A 281 -23.66 9.28 4.15
CA LYS A 281 -22.42 9.32 3.37
C LYS A 281 -21.41 8.35 3.97
N VAL A 282 -20.86 7.49 3.10
CA VAL A 282 -19.75 6.62 3.41
C VAL A 282 -18.49 7.23 2.82
N GLY A 283 -17.67 7.84 3.67
CA GLY A 283 -16.35 8.35 3.31
C GLY A 283 -15.54 8.69 4.56
N GLY A 284 -14.40 8.00 4.76
CA GLY A 284 -13.44 8.35 5.82
C GLY A 284 -12.62 7.21 6.45
N THR A 285 -13.02 5.94 6.32
CA THR A 285 -12.30 4.82 6.98
C THR A 285 -11.27 4.16 6.07
N GLY A 286 -10.23 4.90 5.69
CA GLY A 286 -8.95 4.35 5.23
C GLY A 286 -8.96 3.49 3.95
N VAL A 287 -7.85 3.57 3.21
CA VAL A 287 -7.56 2.76 2.02
C VAL A 287 -7.63 1.22 2.23
N PRO A 288 -7.50 0.61 3.43
CA PRO A 288 -7.53 -0.86 3.52
C PRO A 288 -8.88 -1.51 3.15
N GLN A 289 -9.99 -0.77 3.20
CA GLN A 289 -11.32 -1.38 3.06
C GLN A 289 -11.98 -1.23 1.69
N LEU A 290 -11.48 -0.36 0.79
CA LEU A 290 -12.17 -0.16 -0.49
C LEU A 290 -12.09 -1.40 -1.41
N ASN A 291 -11.02 -2.20 -1.30
CA ASN A 291 -10.91 -3.52 -1.96
C ASN A 291 -11.66 -4.63 -1.20
N GLN A 292 -12.04 -4.43 0.05
CA GLN A 292 -12.66 -5.45 0.91
C GLN A 292 -14.20 -5.35 0.98
N LEU A 293 -14.79 -4.27 0.47
CA LEU A 293 -16.24 -4.03 0.62
C LEU A 293 -17.13 -4.85 -0.31
N THR A 294 -16.60 -5.60 -1.29
CA THR A 294 -17.41 -6.48 -2.15
C THR A 294 -16.64 -7.69 -2.68
N PRO A 295 -16.60 -8.83 -1.96
CA PRO A 295 -16.04 -10.08 -2.46
C PRO A 295 -16.86 -10.71 -3.61
N ASN A 296 -18.13 -10.30 -3.79
CA ASN A 296 -19.10 -10.97 -4.67
C ASN A 296 -19.68 -10.10 -5.81
N ALA A 297 -19.10 -8.93 -6.12
CA ALA A 297 -19.58 -8.09 -7.23
C ALA A 297 -18.69 -8.23 -8.47
N GLN A 298 -19.29 -8.31 -9.67
CA GLN A 298 -18.57 -8.45 -10.97
C GLN A 298 -17.60 -7.30 -11.30
N LYS A 299 -17.68 -6.14 -10.63
CA LYS A 299 -16.79 -4.98 -10.80
C LYS A 299 -16.51 -4.32 -9.45
N SER A 300 -15.26 -3.89 -9.21
CA SER A 300 -14.87 -3.23 -7.96
C SER A 300 -15.48 -1.82 -7.84
N MET A 301 -15.49 -1.24 -6.63
CA MET A 301 -15.88 0.17 -6.42
C MET A 301 -15.03 1.13 -7.25
N LEU A 302 -13.74 0.82 -7.43
CA LEU A 302 -12.82 1.63 -8.23
C LEU A 302 -13.17 1.58 -9.73
N ASP A 303 -13.54 0.41 -10.25
CA ASP A 303 -13.93 0.26 -11.66
C ASP A 303 -15.22 1.03 -11.95
N ARG A 304 -16.23 0.92 -11.06
CA ARG A 304 -17.50 1.66 -11.19
C ARG A 304 -17.30 3.17 -11.11
N ALA A 305 -16.47 3.65 -10.19
CA ALA A 305 -16.11 5.07 -10.10
C ALA A 305 -15.41 5.58 -11.38
N THR A 306 -14.54 4.74 -11.97
CA THR A 306 -13.82 5.05 -13.21
C THR A 306 -14.79 5.18 -14.40
N GLU A 307 -15.75 4.26 -14.53
CA GLU A 307 -16.78 4.31 -15.58
C GLU A 307 -17.67 5.56 -15.46
N GLN A 308 -18.11 5.90 -14.25
CA GLN A 308 -18.92 7.10 -14.01
C GLN A 308 -18.14 8.39 -14.30
N LEU A 309 -16.84 8.44 -14.00
CA LEU A 309 -15.98 9.57 -14.36
C LEU A 309 -15.92 9.78 -15.88
N GLN A 310 -15.75 8.69 -16.63
CA GLN A 310 -15.70 8.75 -18.09
C GLN A 310 -17.02 9.26 -18.66
N LYS A 311 -18.15 8.83 -18.10
CA LYS A 311 -19.49 9.30 -18.47
C LYS A 311 -19.68 10.79 -18.17
N ALA A 312 -19.39 11.23 -16.94
CA ALA A 312 -19.52 12.65 -16.55
C ALA A 312 -18.61 13.57 -17.39
N ARG A 313 -17.39 13.13 -17.72
CA ARG A 313 -16.49 13.86 -18.62
C ARG A 313 -17.06 13.98 -20.03
N LYS A 314 -17.73 12.94 -20.52
CA LYS A 314 -18.38 12.96 -21.84
C LYS A 314 -19.54 13.95 -21.84
N GLU A 315 -20.41 13.88 -20.84
CA GLU A 315 -21.56 14.79 -20.69
C GLU A 315 -21.13 16.26 -20.59
N ALA A 316 -20.16 16.58 -19.72
CA ALA A 316 -19.66 17.95 -19.58
C ALA A 316 -19.00 18.47 -20.87
N ARG A 317 -18.34 17.61 -21.66
CA ARG A 317 -17.78 17.99 -22.97
C ARG A 317 -18.87 18.25 -23.99
N ASP A 318 -19.90 17.40 -24.02
CA ASP A 318 -21.03 17.52 -24.95
C ASP A 318 -21.85 18.77 -24.65
N GLU A 319 -22.12 19.09 -23.37
CA GLU A 319 -22.82 20.32 -22.99
C GLU A 319 -21.99 21.57 -23.26
N ASN A 320 -20.69 21.58 -22.94
CA ASN A 320 -19.81 22.70 -23.30
C ASN A 320 -19.76 22.94 -24.81
N ARG A 321 -19.75 21.88 -25.62
CA ARG A 321 -19.84 21.98 -27.08
C ARG A 321 -21.18 22.57 -27.51
N ARG A 322 -22.29 22.20 -26.86
CA ARG A 322 -23.61 22.78 -27.11
C ARG A 322 -23.64 24.28 -26.77
N LEU A 323 -23.08 24.68 -25.64
CA LEU A 323 -22.96 26.08 -25.22
C LEU A 323 -22.11 26.88 -26.21
N ASP A 324 -20.99 26.33 -26.70
CA ASP A 324 -20.15 26.95 -27.73
C ASP A 324 -20.94 27.22 -29.03
N VAL A 325 -21.78 26.27 -29.46
CA VAL A 325 -22.64 26.43 -30.64
C VAL A 325 -23.69 27.51 -30.40
N LEU A 326 -24.28 27.55 -29.19
CA LEU A 326 -25.29 28.54 -28.82
C LEU A 326 -24.69 29.95 -28.79
N GLU A 327 -23.49 30.10 -28.22
CA GLU A 327 -22.77 31.36 -28.13
C GLU A 327 -22.37 31.87 -29.53
N ARG A 328 -21.88 30.98 -30.40
CA ARG A 328 -21.61 31.32 -31.82
C ARG A 328 -22.87 31.79 -32.55
N SER A 329 -24.00 31.11 -32.35
CA SER A 329 -25.27 31.50 -32.97
C SER A 329 -25.78 32.86 -32.47
N ARG A 330 -25.59 33.18 -31.19
CA ARG A 330 -25.91 34.50 -30.62
C ARG A 330 -25.01 35.59 -31.19
N ALA A 331 -23.70 35.34 -31.27
CA ALA A 331 -22.73 36.27 -31.86
C ALA A 331 -23.04 36.57 -33.33
N GLU A 332 -23.44 35.55 -34.10
CA GLU A 332 -23.82 35.70 -35.50
C GLU A 332 -25.12 36.50 -35.67
N ARG A 333 -26.16 36.24 -34.86
CA ARG A 333 -27.39 37.05 -34.84
C ARG A 333 -27.10 38.52 -34.49
N ASN A 334 -26.22 38.77 -33.52
CA ASN A 334 -25.82 40.13 -33.15
C ASN A 334 -25.06 40.83 -34.30
N ARG A 335 -24.16 40.13 -34.99
CA ARG A 335 -23.47 40.65 -36.18
C ARG A 335 -24.42 40.99 -37.32
N VAL A 336 -25.41 40.12 -37.59
CA VAL A 336 -26.43 40.38 -38.62
C VAL A 336 -27.28 41.59 -38.25
N THR A 337 -27.65 41.73 -36.98
CA THR A 337 -28.43 42.88 -36.48
C THR A 337 -27.65 44.18 -36.58
N GLN A 338 -26.36 44.18 -36.20
CA GLN A 338 -25.47 45.34 -36.36
C GLN A 338 -25.25 45.71 -37.83
N ARG A 339 -25.03 44.72 -38.71
CA ARG A 339 -24.90 44.97 -40.15
C ARG A 339 -26.16 45.62 -40.71
N ARG A 340 -27.35 45.11 -40.39
CA ARG A 340 -28.64 45.70 -40.81
C ARG A 340 -28.83 47.13 -40.28
N ALA A 341 -28.41 47.41 -39.05
CA ALA A 341 -28.44 48.75 -38.47
C ALA A 341 -27.49 49.71 -39.20
N GLN A 342 -26.27 49.26 -39.54
CA GLN A 342 -25.32 50.02 -40.35
C GLN A 342 -25.83 50.26 -41.77
N THR A 343 -26.40 49.26 -42.44
CA THR A 343 -26.97 49.46 -43.79
C THR A 343 -28.13 50.47 -43.78
N ARG A 344 -28.96 50.46 -42.73
CA ARG A 344 -29.99 51.49 -42.53
C ARG A 344 -29.37 52.87 -42.31
N ALA A 345 -28.36 52.99 -41.45
CA ALA A 345 -27.67 54.26 -41.20
C ALA A 345 -27.01 54.82 -42.47
N ASP A 346 -26.40 53.96 -43.30
CA ASP A 346 -25.75 54.37 -44.54
C ASP A 346 -26.75 54.72 -45.65
N SER A 347 -27.93 54.06 -45.69
CA SER A 347 -29.03 54.44 -46.58
C SER A 347 -29.64 55.80 -46.25
N ILE A 348 -29.66 56.19 -44.96
CA ILE A 348 -30.10 57.51 -44.51
C ILE A 348 -29.07 58.59 -44.89
N ARG A 349 -27.77 58.26 -44.89
CA ARG A 349 -26.68 59.16 -45.30
C ARG A 349 -26.62 59.45 -46.80
N THR A 350 -27.18 58.60 -47.65
CA THR A 350 -27.10 58.71 -49.11
C THR A 350 -28.26 59.50 -49.74
N VAL A 351 -29.33 59.78 -49.01
CA VAL A 351 -30.54 60.45 -49.53
C VAL A 351 -30.67 61.92 -49.07
N GLY A 352 -29.98 62.33 -48.01
CA GLY A 352 -30.03 63.70 -47.48
C GLY A 352 -28.70 64.45 -47.64
N GLY A 353 -28.68 65.46 -48.51
CA GLY A 353 -27.60 66.44 -48.53
C GLY A 353 -27.63 67.35 -47.29
N HIS A 354 -26.45 67.57 -46.71
CA HIS A 354 -26.01 68.59 -45.75
C HIS A 354 -25.95 68.29 -44.23
N GLN A 355 -24.72 68.59 -43.77
CA GLN A 355 -24.18 69.03 -42.47
C GLN A 355 -23.94 68.03 -41.31
N PRO A 356 -22.73 68.07 -40.69
CA PRO A 356 -22.41 67.28 -39.52
C PRO A 356 -23.15 67.84 -38.29
N ILE A 357 -23.92 66.98 -37.64
CA ILE A 357 -24.50 67.28 -36.33
C ILE A 357 -23.35 67.32 -35.32
N ILE A 358 -23.04 68.52 -34.79
CA ILE A 358 -22.19 68.67 -33.61
C ILE A 358 -22.95 68.06 -32.44
N ARG A 359 -22.42 66.98 -31.88
CA ARG A 359 -22.95 66.35 -30.67
C ARG A 359 -22.50 67.18 -29.47
N ASN A 360 -23.38 68.06 -28.97
CA ASN A 360 -23.21 68.67 -27.65
C ASN A 360 -23.10 67.55 -26.60
N GLN A 361 -22.06 67.65 -25.78
CA GLN A 361 -21.98 66.98 -24.48
C GLN A 361 -23.10 67.57 -23.62
N ASP A 362 -24.18 66.81 -23.42
CA ASP A 362 -25.03 66.84 -22.22
C ASP A 362 -26.22 65.90 -22.43
N THR A 363 -26.00 64.64 -22.05
CA THR A 363 -26.97 63.68 -21.48
C THR A 363 -26.19 62.38 -21.27
N ALA A 364 -25.44 62.34 -20.18
CA ALA A 364 -24.98 61.11 -19.58
C ALA A 364 -26.13 60.54 -18.76
N ASP A 365 -27.08 59.84 -19.39
CA ASP A 365 -27.96 58.88 -18.72
C ASP A 365 -28.75 58.07 -19.76
N ASN A 366 -28.10 57.01 -20.25
CA ASN A 366 -28.75 55.71 -20.47
C ASN A 366 -27.63 54.72 -20.79
N LYS A 367 -27.03 54.16 -19.73
CA LYS A 367 -26.32 52.88 -19.82
C LYS A 367 -27.39 51.83 -20.08
N ASP A 368 -27.55 51.45 -21.34
CA ASP A 368 -28.18 50.19 -21.70
C ASP A 368 -27.39 49.08 -21.00
N ASN A 369 -27.99 48.54 -19.93
CA ASN A 369 -27.57 47.32 -19.27
C ASN A 369 -27.80 46.15 -20.24
N ASN A 370 -26.85 45.93 -21.15
CA ASN A 370 -26.67 44.62 -21.78
C ASN A 370 -25.38 44.03 -21.20
N GLU A 371 -25.43 43.62 -19.94
CA GLU A 371 -24.55 42.57 -19.44
C GLU A 371 -24.78 41.37 -20.35
N THR A 372 -23.83 41.12 -21.25
CA THR A 372 -23.79 39.88 -22.01
C THR A 372 -23.38 38.83 -20.99
N GLU A 373 -24.34 38.23 -20.29
CA GLU A 373 -24.10 37.05 -19.46
C GLU A 373 -23.44 35.98 -20.35
N THR A 374 -22.13 35.82 -20.17
CA THR A 374 -21.40 34.71 -20.76
C THR A 374 -21.95 33.43 -20.16
N LEU A 375 -22.42 32.52 -21.02
CA LEU A 375 -22.93 31.22 -20.59
C LEU A 375 -21.80 30.50 -19.82
N LYS A 376 -22.03 30.21 -18.54
CA LYS A 376 -21.03 29.55 -17.68
C LYS A 376 -20.81 28.12 -18.18
N ARG A 377 -19.59 27.82 -18.60
CA ARG A 377 -19.15 26.47 -18.99
C ARG A 377 -19.22 25.52 -17.80
N GLU A 378 -19.62 24.29 -18.06
CA GLU A 378 -19.55 23.22 -17.06
C GLU A 378 -18.09 22.78 -16.87
N PRO A 379 -17.56 22.74 -15.64
CA PRO A 379 -16.21 22.26 -15.41
C PRO A 379 -16.13 20.76 -15.75
N ILE A 380 -15.21 20.38 -16.65
CA ILE A 380 -14.93 18.96 -16.91
C ILE A 380 -14.29 18.38 -15.64
N PRO A 381 -14.89 17.37 -14.99
CA PRO A 381 -14.36 16.85 -13.74
C PRO A 381 -12.97 16.24 -13.96
N SER A 382 -11.96 16.83 -13.29
CA SER A 382 -10.58 16.36 -13.29
C SER A 382 -10.43 15.06 -12.48
N LEU A 383 -11.28 14.86 -11.47
CA LEU A 383 -11.32 13.69 -10.61
C LEU A 383 -12.77 13.26 -10.34
N ALA A 384 -13.01 11.96 -10.17
CA ALA A 384 -14.21 11.45 -9.50
C ALA A 384 -13.87 11.18 -8.05
N VAL A 385 -14.00 12.19 -7.18
CA VAL A 385 -14.19 11.88 -5.76
C VAL A 385 -15.61 11.36 -5.65
N THR A 386 -15.74 10.05 -5.82
CA THR A 386 -17.05 9.44 -5.80
C THR A 386 -17.41 9.20 -4.35
N VAL A 387 -18.21 10.11 -3.82
CA VAL A 387 -18.86 9.92 -2.54
C VAL A 387 -19.77 8.69 -2.66
N SER A 388 -19.45 7.65 -1.92
CA SER A 388 -20.34 6.52 -1.73
C SER A 388 -21.33 6.81 -0.61
N TYR A 389 -22.51 6.25 -0.72
CA TYR A 389 -23.60 6.41 0.23
C TYR A 389 -24.12 5.03 0.63
N GLN A 390 -24.41 4.86 1.91
CA GLN A 390 -25.04 3.66 2.43
C GLN A 390 -26.46 4.00 2.86
N MET A 391 -27.40 3.13 2.54
CA MET A 391 -28.78 3.36 2.92
C MET A 391 -28.95 3.34 4.44
N LYS A 392 -29.70 4.30 4.98
CA LYS A 392 -30.07 4.36 6.39
C LYS A 392 -30.86 3.12 6.78
N GLN A 393 -30.57 2.58 7.96
CA GLN A 393 -31.28 1.43 8.52
C GLN A 393 -32.75 1.74 8.80
N VAL A 394 -33.04 2.98 9.22
CA VAL A 394 -34.41 3.45 9.46
C VAL A 394 -35.03 3.92 8.15
N ARG A 395 -36.06 3.20 7.68
CA ARG A 395 -36.79 3.53 6.44
C ARG A 395 -38.10 4.26 6.72
N ARG A 396 -38.46 5.13 5.79
CA ARG A 396 -39.79 5.76 5.74
C ARG A 396 -40.76 4.88 4.95
N ARG A 397 -42.07 5.08 5.12
CA ARG A 397 -43.13 4.38 4.36
C ARG A 397 -44.21 5.36 3.95
N GLY A 398 -44.96 5.01 2.90
CA GLY A 398 -46.06 5.83 2.38
C GLY A 398 -45.62 7.06 1.58
N VAL A 399 -46.60 7.93 1.28
CA VAL A 399 -46.37 9.21 0.61
C VAL A 399 -45.94 10.25 1.64
N TYR A 400 -44.73 10.76 1.49
CA TYR A 400 -44.17 11.79 2.34
C TYR A 400 -44.17 13.12 1.60
N LYS A 401 -44.73 14.16 2.22
CA LYS A 401 -44.76 15.51 1.67
C LYS A 401 -43.73 16.39 2.38
N ILE A 402 -42.83 16.99 1.61
CA ILE A 402 -41.87 17.98 2.09
C ILE A 402 -42.33 19.34 1.60
N ASP A 403 -42.76 20.18 2.53
CA ASP A 403 -43.11 21.57 2.24
C ASP A 403 -41.86 22.44 2.38
N LEU A 404 -41.34 22.93 1.26
CA LEU A 404 -40.18 23.82 1.24
C LEU A 404 -40.55 25.27 1.57
N ASN A 405 -41.83 25.61 1.85
CA ASN A 405 -42.24 26.96 2.28
C ASN A 405 -41.72 27.35 3.68
N LYS A 406 -40.92 26.50 4.32
CA LYS A 406 -40.29 26.74 5.61
C LYS A 406 -38.77 26.59 5.49
N TYR A 407 -38.07 27.18 6.45
CA TYR A 407 -36.63 26.92 6.59
C TYR A 407 -36.41 25.43 6.75
N THR A 408 -35.68 24.84 5.81
CA THR A 408 -35.44 23.40 5.78
C THR A 408 -33.97 23.15 6.07
N GLN A 409 -33.69 22.32 7.08
CA GLN A 409 -32.33 21.90 7.37
C GLN A 409 -31.79 21.06 6.21
N THR A 410 -30.54 21.31 5.83
CA THR A 410 -29.87 20.56 4.76
C THR A 410 -28.37 20.51 4.99
N THR A 411 -27.69 19.72 4.18
CA THR A 411 -26.24 19.65 4.13
C THR A 411 -25.77 19.99 2.72
N LYS A 412 -24.68 20.75 2.60
CA LYS A 412 -24.07 21.14 1.33
C LYS A 412 -22.61 20.66 1.29
N THR A 413 -22.25 19.98 0.21
CA THR A 413 -20.86 19.57 -0.07
C THR A 413 -20.13 20.70 -0.77
N LEU A 414 -18.93 21.02 -0.28
CA LEU A 414 -18.08 22.09 -0.78
C LEU A 414 -16.69 21.51 -1.10
N PRO A 415 -16.35 21.38 -2.40
CA PRO A 415 -15.03 20.92 -2.81
C PRO A 415 -14.04 22.09 -2.90
N PHE A 416 -12.77 21.86 -2.53
CA PHE A 416 -11.67 22.79 -2.78
C PHE A 416 -10.30 22.09 -2.78
N ASP A 417 -9.32 22.69 -3.45
CA ASP A 417 -8.01 22.09 -3.73
C ASP A 417 -6.85 22.89 -3.11
N TYR A 418 -5.78 22.17 -2.79
CA TYR A 418 -4.52 22.72 -2.29
C TYR A 418 -3.32 22.07 -2.95
N ASN A 419 -2.50 22.85 -3.65
CA ASN A 419 -1.20 22.37 -4.10
C ASN A 419 -0.15 22.59 -3.00
N LEU A 420 0.68 21.59 -2.73
CA LEU A 420 1.67 21.67 -1.65
C LEU A 420 2.79 22.69 -1.96
N GLY A 421 3.01 23.02 -3.23
CA GLY A 421 3.93 24.06 -3.65
C GLY A 421 5.39 23.77 -3.30
N ASN A 422 6.13 24.84 -2.96
CA ASN A 422 7.57 24.88 -2.72
C ASN A 422 8.06 24.18 -1.43
N VAL A 423 7.48 23.05 -1.03
CA VAL A 423 7.83 22.35 0.23
C VAL A 423 9.31 21.99 0.29
N LYS A 424 9.88 21.50 -0.83
CA LYS A 424 11.29 21.09 -0.90
C LYS A 424 12.26 22.25 -0.69
N ILE A 425 11.92 23.43 -1.22
CA ILE A 425 12.72 24.65 -1.02
C ILE A 425 12.65 25.11 0.44
N LYS A 426 11.47 25.01 1.07
CA LYS A 426 11.27 25.40 2.48
C LYS A 426 11.87 24.41 3.47
N CYS A 427 11.80 23.11 3.17
CA CYS A 427 12.30 22.03 4.03
C CYS A 427 13.04 20.97 3.20
N PRO A 428 14.31 21.21 2.81
CA PRO A 428 15.11 20.21 2.13
C PRO A 428 15.29 18.93 2.96
N SER A 429 15.38 19.05 4.30
CA SER A 429 15.54 17.93 5.24
C SER A 429 14.30 17.02 5.35
N CYS A 430 13.15 17.48 4.88
CA CYS A 430 11.92 16.69 4.77
C CYS A 430 11.99 15.68 3.61
N PHE A 431 12.96 15.82 2.71
CA PHE A 431 13.21 14.94 1.57
C PHE A 431 14.42 14.07 1.87
N ARG A 432 14.23 12.75 1.88
CA ARG A 432 15.31 11.79 2.20
C ARG A 432 15.34 10.66 1.20
N GLU A 433 16.54 10.18 0.93
CA GLU A 433 16.78 8.99 0.12
C GLU A 433 17.55 8.00 0.98
N ILE A 434 17.10 6.74 1.00
CA ILE A 434 17.77 5.67 1.76
C ILE A 434 18.00 4.46 0.86
N ASN A 435 19.11 3.76 1.09
CA ASN A 435 19.19 2.37 0.67
C ASN A 435 18.63 1.51 1.81
N ALA A 436 17.61 0.71 1.52
CA ALA A 436 16.98 -0.21 2.44
C ALA A 436 17.81 -1.51 2.63
N ASP A 437 18.97 -1.62 1.97
CA ASP A 437 19.94 -2.70 2.14
C ASP A 437 20.72 -2.56 3.47
N ASP A 438 20.00 -2.63 4.58
CA ASP A 438 20.54 -2.48 5.94
C ASP A 438 21.32 -3.74 6.35
N PRO A 439 22.62 -3.63 6.72
CA PRO A 439 23.40 -4.74 7.27
C PRO A 439 22.71 -5.46 8.43
N LEU A 440 21.96 -4.77 9.29
CA LEU A 440 21.21 -5.35 10.41
C LEU A 440 20.21 -6.41 9.95
N MET A 441 19.62 -6.24 8.77
CA MET A 441 18.63 -7.15 8.22
C MET A 441 19.26 -8.30 7.40
N LYS A 442 20.60 -8.34 7.27
CA LYS A 442 21.30 -9.37 6.51
C LYS A 442 21.50 -10.64 7.34
N GLN A 443 21.13 -11.76 6.75
CA GLN A 443 21.47 -13.09 7.23
C GLN A 443 22.39 -13.76 6.23
N ARG A 444 23.23 -14.66 6.73
CA ARG A 444 24.06 -15.52 5.92
C ARG A 444 23.66 -16.97 6.14
N GLN A 445 23.37 -17.65 5.05
CA GLN A 445 23.16 -19.10 5.04
C GLN A 445 24.47 -19.78 4.66
N ILE A 446 24.86 -20.77 5.46
CA ILE A 446 25.99 -21.67 5.20
C ILE A 446 25.42 -23.05 4.86
N ASN A 447 25.84 -23.61 3.73
CA ASN A 447 25.36 -24.90 3.25
C ASN A 447 26.42 -25.98 3.49
N ALA A 448 26.07 -27.06 4.18
CA ALA A 448 26.91 -28.24 4.28
C ALA A 448 26.39 -29.35 3.37
N THR A 449 27.29 -30.01 2.64
CA THR A 449 26.97 -31.11 1.72
C THR A 449 27.93 -32.27 1.96
N LEU A 450 27.42 -33.51 1.93
CA LEU A 450 28.22 -34.73 1.98
C LEU A 450 28.81 -35.02 0.60
N GLY A 451 30.12 -34.91 0.46
CA GLY A 451 30.85 -35.24 -0.77
C GLY A 451 31.05 -36.74 -0.91
N GLY A 452 30.72 -37.29 -2.09
CA GLY A 452 31.00 -38.68 -2.44
C GLY A 452 30.25 -39.74 -1.63
N MET A 453 29.23 -39.35 -0.84
CA MET A 453 28.41 -40.27 -0.05
C MET A 453 26.96 -40.35 -0.57
N ASN A 454 26.34 -41.51 -0.40
CA ASN A 454 24.94 -41.78 -0.68
C ASN A 454 24.25 -42.44 0.54
N ALA A 455 22.98 -42.82 0.38
CA ALA A 455 22.17 -43.42 1.45
C ALA A 455 22.69 -44.79 1.94
N ASP A 456 23.50 -45.49 1.14
CA ASP A 456 24.12 -46.77 1.49
C ASP A 456 25.33 -46.60 2.40
N ASP A 457 26.06 -45.49 2.31
CA ASP A 457 27.23 -45.23 3.18
C ASP A 457 26.83 -45.09 4.66
N PHE A 458 25.58 -44.71 4.95
CA PHE A 458 25.00 -44.73 6.29
C PHE A 458 24.77 -46.14 6.87
N LYS A 459 25.07 -47.21 6.11
CA LYS A 459 25.25 -48.54 6.71
C LYS A 459 26.41 -48.54 7.70
N HIS A 460 27.41 -47.67 7.50
CA HIS A 460 28.66 -47.66 8.27
C HIS A 460 28.91 -46.33 9.00
N VAL A 461 28.32 -45.24 8.53
CA VAL A 461 28.26 -43.96 9.25
C VAL A 461 26.93 -43.89 10.02
N ASN A 462 26.99 -43.64 11.33
CA ASN A 462 25.77 -43.39 12.12
C ASN A 462 25.24 -41.98 11.85
N PHE A 463 26.12 -40.98 11.97
CA PHE A 463 25.83 -39.58 11.72
C PHE A 463 27.13 -38.76 11.62
N VAL A 464 27.03 -37.56 11.07
CA VAL A 464 28.03 -36.50 11.21
C VAL A 464 27.38 -35.28 11.85
N ASN A 465 28.03 -34.71 12.86
CA ASN A 465 27.68 -33.39 13.37
C ASN A 465 28.62 -32.35 12.78
N VAL A 466 28.07 -31.20 12.40
CA VAL A 466 28.85 -30.02 12.01
C VAL A 466 28.45 -28.90 12.95
N ILE A 467 29.44 -28.35 13.64
CA ILE A 467 29.25 -27.19 14.50
C ILE A 467 29.91 -26.01 13.82
N MET A 468 29.14 -24.94 13.59
CA MET A 468 29.61 -23.66 13.10
C MET A 468 29.66 -22.67 14.27
N ARG A 469 30.71 -21.85 14.31
CA ARG A 469 30.83 -20.70 15.21
C ARG A 469 31.21 -19.45 14.44
N LYS A 470 30.43 -18.40 14.63
CA LYS A 470 30.72 -17.04 14.17
C LYS A 470 31.02 -16.13 15.36
N LYS A 471 32.24 -15.61 15.42
CA LYS A 471 32.60 -14.48 16.29
C LYS A 471 32.23 -13.16 15.62
N HIS A 472 31.42 -12.35 16.29
CA HIS A 472 30.89 -11.10 15.76
C HIS A 472 31.71 -9.88 16.19
N GLY A 473 31.54 -8.76 15.48
CA GLY A 473 32.23 -7.50 15.77
C GLY A 473 31.90 -6.87 17.13
N ASN A 474 30.80 -7.28 17.77
CA ASN A 474 30.41 -6.88 19.12
C ASN A 474 30.82 -7.89 20.22
N ASP A 475 31.80 -8.76 19.91
CA ASP A 475 32.31 -9.82 20.78
C ASP A 475 31.31 -10.92 21.16
N GLN A 476 30.09 -10.90 20.60
CA GLN A 476 29.15 -12.01 20.75
C GLN A 476 29.51 -13.16 19.80
N GLU A 477 29.04 -14.35 20.13
CA GLU A 477 29.15 -15.52 19.27
C GLU A 477 27.76 -15.99 18.81
N THR A 478 27.69 -16.46 17.57
CA THR A 478 26.58 -17.30 17.09
C THR A 478 27.14 -18.69 16.87
N VAL A 479 26.55 -19.69 17.52
CA VAL A 479 26.87 -21.11 17.33
C VAL A 479 25.64 -21.77 16.76
N ASP A 480 25.84 -22.57 15.72
CA ASP A 480 24.80 -23.38 15.09
C ASP A 480 25.33 -24.80 14.89
N GLU A 481 24.46 -25.80 14.96
CA GLU A 481 24.83 -27.20 14.83
C GLU A 481 23.81 -27.94 13.98
N ILE A 482 24.32 -28.72 13.03
CA ILE A 482 23.53 -29.67 12.27
C ILE A 482 24.02 -31.08 12.56
N LYS A 483 23.06 -32.00 12.65
CA LYS A 483 23.31 -33.44 12.69
C LYS A 483 22.74 -34.07 11.45
N ILE A 484 23.60 -34.72 10.68
CA ILE A 484 23.24 -35.38 9.44
C ILE A 484 23.32 -36.90 9.68
N ASP A 485 22.17 -37.54 9.69
CA ASP A 485 22.04 -39.00 9.71
C ASP A 485 21.23 -39.49 8.51
N LYS A 486 21.06 -40.82 8.39
CA LYS A 486 20.33 -41.43 7.28
C LYS A 486 18.90 -40.88 7.14
N SER A 487 18.23 -40.64 8.27
CA SER A 487 16.84 -40.15 8.27
C SER A 487 16.81 -38.73 7.74
N GLU A 488 17.70 -37.87 8.22
CA GLU A 488 17.75 -36.46 7.80
C GLU A 488 18.18 -36.32 6.33
N PHE A 489 19.16 -37.11 5.90
CA PHE A 489 19.61 -37.15 4.50
C PHE A 489 18.50 -37.59 3.54
N ASN A 490 17.73 -38.61 3.89
CA ASN A 490 16.61 -39.06 3.06
C ASN A 490 15.45 -38.06 3.02
N LYS A 491 15.31 -37.21 4.04
CA LYS A 491 14.23 -36.23 4.14
C LYS A 491 14.53 -34.93 3.40
N GLN A 492 15.71 -34.34 3.61
CA GLN A 492 16.07 -33.02 3.06
C GLN A 492 16.96 -33.10 1.81
N GLY A 493 17.45 -34.30 1.47
CA GLY A 493 18.50 -34.47 0.48
C GLY A 493 19.88 -34.06 1.02
N ASN A 494 20.81 -33.75 0.12
CA ASN A 494 22.20 -33.44 0.47
C ASN A 494 22.49 -31.93 0.58
N PHE A 495 21.61 -31.17 1.25
CA PHE A 495 21.72 -29.72 1.41
C PHE A 495 21.28 -29.27 2.81
N PHE A 496 22.23 -29.24 3.75
CA PHE A 496 21.96 -28.89 5.14
C PHE A 496 22.35 -27.45 5.42
N LYS A 497 21.54 -26.70 6.17
CA LYS A 497 21.67 -25.25 6.30
C LYS A 497 21.96 -24.86 7.75
N MET A 498 22.93 -23.98 7.93
CA MET A 498 23.18 -23.23 9.16
C MET A 498 23.07 -21.74 8.85
N LEU A 499 22.74 -20.92 9.85
CA LEU A 499 22.59 -19.48 9.63
C LEU A 499 23.24 -18.63 10.71
N TYR A 500 23.70 -17.46 10.31
CA TYR A 500 24.05 -16.39 11.26
C TYR A 500 23.68 -15.02 10.70
N GLY A 501 23.34 -14.10 11.59
CA GLY A 501 22.96 -12.73 11.24
C GLY A 501 24.10 -11.73 11.39
N TRP A 502 23.79 -10.45 11.21
CA TRP A 502 24.64 -9.36 11.63
C TRP A 502 24.49 -9.09 13.13
N LYS A 503 25.60 -8.91 13.86
CA LYS A 503 25.64 -8.48 15.27
C LYS A 503 26.84 -7.54 15.49
N GLY A 504 26.74 -6.28 15.04
CA GLY A 504 27.85 -5.32 15.14
C GLY A 504 28.98 -5.56 14.14
N ASP A 505 28.73 -6.34 13.08
CA ASP A 505 29.71 -6.72 12.08
C ASP A 505 29.88 -5.65 11.00
N ASN A 506 30.56 -4.55 11.34
CA ASN A 506 30.77 -3.44 10.41
C ASN A 506 31.81 -3.76 9.31
N ASP A 507 32.66 -4.76 9.53
CA ASP A 507 33.63 -5.25 8.55
C ASP A 507 33.06 -6.49 7.84
N ARG A 508 32.75 -6.34 6.55
CA ARG A 508 32.09 -7.39 5.77
C ARG A 508 32.98 -8.60 5.52
N ASP A 509 34.28 -8.40 5.32
CA ASP A 509 35.22 -9.50 5.10
C ASP A 509 35.37 -10.35 6.38
N LYS A 510 35.44 -9.68 7.54
CA LYS A 510 35.38 -10.35 8.84
C LYS A 510 34.03 -11.00 9.09
N TRP A 511 32.92 -10.39 8.68
CA TRP A 511 31.59 -11.01 8.79
C TRP A 511 31.48 -12.32 8.01
N LEU A 512 32.18 -12.43 6.88
CA LEU A 512 32.21 -13.66 6.08
C LEU A 512 33.05 -14.77 6.72
N ALA A 513 34.00 -14.46 7.60
CA ALA A 513 34.79 -15.50 8.27
C ALA A 513 33.98 -16.17 9.40
N TYR A 514 33.95 -17.50 9.38
CA TYR A 514 33.42 -18.33 10.47
C TYR A 514 34.30 -19.57 10.66
N ASP A 515 34.22 -20.17 11.83
CA ASP A 515 34.89 -21.41 12.14
C ASP A 515 33.88 -22.56 12.08
N PHE A 516 34.31 -23.74 11.66
CA PHE A 516 33.52 -24.95 11.81
C PHE A 516 34.38 -26.12 12.25
N LYS A 517 33.75 -27.16 12.79
CA LYS A 517 34.37 -28.46 13.03
C LYS A 517 33.36 -29.57 12.83
N THR A 518 33.85 -30.78 12.62
CA THR A 518 33.03 -31.95 12.34
C THR A 518 33.28 -33.06 13.36
N LEU A 519 32.23 -33.81 13.67
CA LEU A 519 32.31 -35.04 14.45
C LEU A 519 31.63 -36.15 13.66
N TRP A 520 32.43 -37.09 13.16
CA TRP A 520 31.94 -38.28 12.46
C TRP A 520 31.76 -39.43 13.43
N SER A 521 30.59 -40.07 13.43
CA SER A 521 30.34 -41.31 14.16
C SER A 521 30.15 -42.47 13.22
N PHE A 522 30.93 -43.54 13.43
CA PHE A 522 30.87 -44.78 12.66
C PHE A 522 30.32 -45.93 13.51
N ARG A 523 29.82 -46.97 12.83
CA ARG A 523 29.49 -48.25 13.48
C ARG A 523 30.72 -48.79 14.21
N GLY A 524 30.51 -49.58 15.27
CA GLY A 524 31.61 -50.05 16.13
C GLY A 524 32.09 -49.03 17.17
N ASN A 525 31.36 -47.93 17.37
CA ASN A 525 31.67 -46.89 18.36
C ASN A 525 33.02 -46.18 18.10
N HIS A 526 33.34 -45.99 16.82
CA HIS A 526 34.44 -45.13 16.38
C HIS A 526 33.93 -43.71 16.13
N LYS A 527 34.69 -42.72 16.59
CA LYS A 527 34.39 -41.31 16.41
C LYS A 527 35.66 -40.58 15.97
N VAL A 528 35.52 -39.66 15.02
CA VAL A 528 36.62 -38.83 14.54
C VAL A 528 36.15 -37.38 14.60
N GLU A 529 36.81 -36.57 15.42
CA GLU A 529 36.56 -35.13 15.54
C GLU A 529 37.67 -34.36 14.81
N SER A 530 37.29 -33.36 14.02
CA SER A 530 38.24 -32.44 13.39
C SER A 530 38.61 -31.29 14.33
N ASN A 531 39.74 -30.63 14.05
CA ASN A 531 40.03 -29.33 14.65
C ASN A 531 39.06 -28.26 14.09
N TRP A 532 39.06 -27.09 14.74
CA TRP A 532 38.38 -25.91 14.18
C TRP A 532 39.09 -25.43 12.93
N GLU A 533 38.32 -25.24 11.87
CA GLU A 533 38.77 -24.72 10.58
C GLU A 533 38.06 -23.40 10.27
N THR A 534 38.82 -22.37 9.92
CA THR A 534 38.26 -21.07 9.52
C THR A 534 38.06 -21.01 8.02
N THR A 535 36.88 -20.57 7.58
CA THR A 535 36.58 -20.38 6.16
C THR A 535 35.72 -19.14 5.94
N LYS A 536 35.71 -18.67 4.69
CA LYS A 536 34.84 -17.58 4.21
C LYS A 536 33.83 -18.07 3.18
N PHE A 537 33.86 -19.32 2.77
CA PHE A 537 32.97 -19.83 1.73
C PHE A 537 31.56 -20.08 2.27
N GLY A 538 30.55 -19.88 1.42
CA GLY A 538 29.14 -20.14 1.77
C GLY A 538 28.76 -21.62 1.81
N SER A 539 29.72 -22.52 1.57
CA SER A 539 29.51 -23.95 1.57
C SER A 539 30.66 -24.71 2.26
N ILE A 540 30.30 -25.83 2.88
CA ILE A 540 31.21 -26.78 3.53
C ILE A 540 31.02 -28.13 2.83
N ALA A 541 32.08 -28.62 2.17
CA ALA A 541 32.11 -29.97 1.63
C ALA A 541 32.57 -30.94 2.73
N LEU A 542 31.65 -31.78 3.20
CA LEU A 542 31.90 -32.77 4.23
C LEU A 542 32.36 -34.08 3.61
N GLU A 543 33.50 -34.56 4.05
CA GLU A 543 34.09 -35.80 3.56
C GLU A 543 34.33 -36.78 4.72
N PRO A 544 33.93 -38.06 4.59
CA PRO A 544 34.14 -39.02 5.65
C PRO A 544 35.65 -39.31 5.81
N PRO A 545 36.22 -39.18 7.03
CA PRO A 545 37.64 -39.46 7.28
C PRO A 545 37.97 -40.95 7.19
N LEU A 546 36.98 -41.81 7.39
CA LEU A 546 37.08 -43.26 7.25
C LEU A 546 36.15 -43.75 6.15
N VAL A 547 36.65 -44.61 5.27
CA VAL A 547 35.90 -45.20 4.16
C VAL A 547 36.01 -46.71 4.22
N LYS A 548 35.00 -47.39 3.67
CA LYS A 548 35.09 -48.83 3.48
C LYS A 548 35.92 -49.16 2.26
N LYS A 549 36.83 -50.12 2.42
CA LYS A 549 37.64 -50.65 1.33
C LYS A 549 37.44 -52.16 1.21
N PRO A 550 37.16 -52.68 0.00
CA PRO A 550 37.03 -54.11 -0.23
C PRO A 550 38.41 -54.76 -0.27
N ILE A 551 38.54 -55.87 0.46
CA ILE A 551 39.70 -56.76 0.41
C ILE A 551 39.26 -58.07 -0.25
N TYR A 552 39.81 -58.35 -1.43
CA TYR A 552 39.56 -59.57 -2.19
C TYR A 552 40.48 -60.67 -1.68
N ILE A 553 39.93 -61.75 -1.17
CA ILE A 553 40.71 -62.88 -0.67
C ILE A 553 40.49 -64.03 -1.62
N GLU A 554 41.58 -64.58 -2.14
CA GLU A 554 41.57 -65.70 -3.09
C GLU A 554 42.57 -66.76 -2.65
N VAL A 555 42.19 -68.02 -2.87
CA VAL A 555 43.06 -69.19 -2.69
C VAL A 555 43.02 -70.04 -3.96
N ASP A 556 44.20 -70.43 -4.43
CA ASP A 556 44.37 -71.26 -5.62
C ASP A 556 43.89 -72.70 -5.36
N GLU A 557 43.09 -73.24 -6.27
CA GLU A 557 42.52 -74.58 -6.13
C GLU A 557 43.61 -75.66 -6.11
N ASP A 558 44.58 -75.59 -7.00
CA ASP A 558 45.67 -76.55 -7.12
C ASP A 558 46.52 -76.54 -5.84
N PHE A 559 46.78 -75.36 -5.28
CA PHE A 559 47.46 -75.21 -3.99
C PHE A 559 46.69 -75.90 -2.85
N THR A 560 45.36 -75.74 -2.81
CA THR A 560 44.55 -76.39 -1.76
C THR A 560 44.53 -77.91 -1.86
N LEU A 561 44.53 -78.45 -3.08
CA LEU A 561 44.57 -79.89 -3.35
C LEU A 561 45.94 -80.47 -3.01
N GLU A 562 47.03 -79.82 -3.44
CA GLU A 562 48.40 -80.26 -3.16
C GLU A 562 48.70 -80.31 -1.66
N LYS A 563 48.27 -79.28 -0.91
CA LYS A 563 48.52 -79.17 0.53
C LYS A 563 47.42 -79.77 1.40
N ASN A 564 46.40 -80.40 0.82
CA ASN A 564 45.28 -81.06 1.53
C ASN A 564 44.56 -80.11 2.52
N ILE A 565 44.36 -78.85 2.11
CA ILE A 565 43.74 -77.79 2.92
C ILE A 565 42.22 -77.96 2.92
N LYS A 566 41.60 -77.97 4.12
CA LYS A 566 40.14 -78.05 4.29
C LYS A 566 39.47 -76.68 4.34
N ALA A 567 40.13 -75.72 4.98
CA ALA A 567 39.62 -74.37 5.17
C ALA A 567 40.78 -73.41 5.46
N VAL A 568 40.55 -72.12 5.21
CA VAL A 568 41.48 -71.05 5.55
C VAL A 568 40.70 -70.00 6.34
N GLU A 569 41.18 -69.65 7.53
CA GLU A 569 40.70 -68.46 8.26
C GLU A 569 41.66 -67.30 8.01
N ILE A 570 41.10 -66.15 7.65
CA ILE A 570 41.84 -64.91 7.47
C ILE A 570 41.29 -63.93 8.51
N LYS A 571 42.16 -63.33 9.31
CA LYS A 571 41.80 -62.14 10.10
C LYS A 571 42.55 -60.96 9.60
N VAL A 572 41.81 -59.90 9.29
CA VAL A 572 42.33 -58.61 8.86
C VAL A 572 42.17 -57.62 10.00
N TYR A 573 43.25 -56.91 10.28
CA TYR A 573 43.41 -55.91 11.32
C TYR A 573 43.52 -54.54 10.65
N SER A 574 42.59 -53.64 10.96
CA SER A 574 42.68 -52.24 10.55
C SER A 574 42.91 -51.34 11.76
N LYS A 575 43.87 -50.42 11.62
CA LYS A 575 44.19 -49.45 12.68
C LYS A 575 43.35 -48.19 12.50
N LEU A 576 42.44 -47.94 13.44
CA LEU A 576 41.50 -46.82 13.43
C LEU A 576 41.77 -45.93 14.64
N GLY A 577 42.77 -45.05 14.52
CA GLY A 577 43.28 -44.25 15.64
C GLY A 577 44.05 -45.13 16.64
N GLU A 578 43.59 -45.17 17.89
CA GLU A 578 44.15 -46.00 18.96
C GLU A 578 43.56 -47.42 19.04
N LYS A 579 42.49 -47.70 18.27
CA LYS A 579 41.78 -48.98 18.29
C LYS A 579 42.13 -49.82 17.06
N ASN A 580 42.33 -51.11 17.27
CA ASN A 580 42.41 -52.09 16.18
C ASN A 580 41.04 -52.74 15.98
N GLU A 581 40.48 -52.65 14.78
CA GLU A 581 39.32 -53.45 14.38
C GLU A 581 39.81 -54.77 13.78
N VAL A 582 39.19 -55.88 14.18
CA VAL A 582 39.51 -57.21 13.67
C VAL A 582 38.31 -57.75 12.90
N ARG A 583 38.51 -58.06 11.63
CA ARG A 583 37.53 -58.74 10.79
C ARG A 583 38.04 -60.12 10.42
N SER A 584 37.29 -61.15 10.80
CA SER A 584 37.61 -62.54 10.47
C SER A 584 36.67 -63.06 9.39
N THR A 585 37.22 -63.83 8.46
CA THR A 585 36.47 -64.61 7.50
C THR A 585 37.08 -65.99 7.33
N ASN A 586 36.29 -66.93 6.84
CA ASN A 586 36.70 -68.30 6.58
C ASN A 586 36.32 -68.66 5.14
N LEU A 587 37.26 -69.28 4.43
CA LEU A 587 37.10 -69.91 3.12
C LEU A 587 37.06 -71.43 3.32
N ARG A 588 35.96 -72.07 2.91
CA ARG A 588 35.76 -73.51 3.04
C ARG A 588 36.01 -74.21 1.71
N VAL A 589 37.22 -74.74 1.53
CA VAL A 589 37.63 -75.47 0.32
C VAL A 589 36.70 -76.65 0.04
N ASN A 590 36.26 -77.37 1.07
CA ASN A 590 35.32 -78.49 0.92
C ASN A 590 33.91 -78.09 0.42
N LYS A 591 33.60 -76.81 0.36
CA LYS A 591 32.37 -76.25 -0.20
C LYS A 591 32.62 -75.45 -1.48
N SER A 592 33.82 -75.57 -2.08
CA SER A 592 34.24 -74.81 -3.25
C SER A 592 34.23 -73.28 -3.03
N GLU A 593 34.40 -72.82 -1.78
CA GLU A 593 34.56 -71.40 -1.45
C GLU A 593 36.04 -71.01 -1.59
N LEU A 594 36.47 -70.68 -2.81
CA LEU A 594 37.87 -70.31 -3.12
C LEU A 594 38.12 -68.80 -3.12
N SER A 595 37.07 -67.98 -3.05
CA SER A 595 37.21 -66.53 -2.98
C SER A 595 36.16 -65.89 -2.09
N LYS A 596 36.52 -64.75 -1.49
CA LYS A 596 35.61 -63.95 -0.67
C LYS A 596 36.07 -62.51 -0.58
N THR A 597 35.13 -61.59 -0.68
CA THR A 597 35.39 -60.18 -0.40
C THR A 597 34.96 -59.85 1.03
N ILE A 598 35.82 -59.17 1.77
CA ILE A 598 35.44 -58.54 3.03
C ILE A 598 35.60 -57.03 2.90
N GLU A 599 34.80 -56.26 3.62
CA GLU A 599 34.95 -54.81 3.66
C GLU A 599 35.48 -54.40 5.03
N ILE A 600 36.59 -53.68 5.04
CA ILE A 600 37.18 -53.12 6.25
C ILE A 600 37.08 -51.60 6.23
N LEU A 601 36.96 -50.99 7.40
CA LEU A 601 37.00 -49.54 7.55
C LEU A 601 38.46 -49.11 7.65
N LEU A 602 38.87 -48.16 6.81
CA LEU A 602 40.24 -47.61 6.75
C LEU A 602 40.20 -46.07 6.63
N PRO A 603 41.28 -45.37 7.04
CA PRO A 603 41.44 -43.95 6.71
C PRO A 603 41.36 -43.74 5.20
N ARG A 604 40.67 -42.69 4.75
CA ARG A 604 40.44 -42.43 3.33
C ARG A 604 41.73 -42.45 2.49
N ASN A 605 42.80 -41.86 3.03
CA ASN A 605 44.08 -41.69 2.37
C ASN A 605 45.12 -42.79 2.71
N SER A 606 44.71 -43.93 3.28
CA SER A 606 45.61 -45.06 3.57
C SER A 606 44.97 -46.36 3.08
N GLU A 607 45.79 -47.24 2.49
CA GLU A 607 45.41 -48.61 2.13
C GLU A 607 45.97 -49.64 3.10
N ASP A 608 46.66 -49.20 4.17
CA ASP A 608 47.44 -50.08 5.03
C ASP A 608 46.55 -50.91 5.96
N TYR A 609 46.73 -52.21 5.92
CA TYR A 609 46.16 -53.15 6.88
C TYR A 609 47.13 -54.28 7.20
N GLU A 610 46.85 -55.00 8.29
CA GLU A 610 47.60 -56.18 8.67
C GLU A 610 46.69 -57.41 8.61
N TYR A 611 47.24 -58.59 8.39
CA TYR A 611 46.44 -59.81 8.38
C TYR A 611 47.20 -61.04 8.88
N GLU A 612 46.45 -62.02 9.37
CA GLU A 612 46.94 -63.35 9.71
C GLU A 612 46.13 -64.40 8.95
N ILE A 613 46.81 -65.47 8.53
CA ILE A 613 46.20 -66.61 7.86
C ILE A 613 46.36 -67.84 8.75
N THR A 614 45.28 -68.60 8.93
CA THR A 614 45.31 -69.91 9.60
C THR A 614 44.81 -70.98 8.64
N TYR A 615 45.70 -71.89 8.26
CA TYR A 615 45.43 -73.03 7.38
C TYR A 615 44.95 -74.23 8.19
N PHE A 616 43.78 -74.78 7.86
CA PHE A 616 43.25 -76.00 8.45
C PHE A 616 43.49 -77.19 7.53
N ILE A 617 44.52 -77.98 7.80
CA ILE A 617 44.98 -79.08 6.94
C ILE A 617 44.35 -80.41 7.40
N ARG A 618 44.00 -81.29 6.45
CA ARG A 618 43.41 -82.59 6.77
C ARG A 618 44.42 -83.49 7.50
N GLY A 619 44.14 -83.80 8.76
CA GLY A 619 44.96 -84.75 9.55
C GLY A 619 46.13 -84.11 10.29
N GLU A 620 46.34 -82.79 10.16
CA GLU A 620 47.38 -82.04 10.86
C GLU A 620 46.78 -80.98 11.81
N ARG A 621 47.61 -80.44 12.71
CA ARG A 621 47.24 -79.26 13.49
C ARG A 621 47.22 -78.02 12.58
N PRO A 622 46.33 -77.03 12.83
CA PRO A 622 46.30 -75.81 12.03
C PRO A 622 47.65 -75.09 12.03
N LYS A 623 48.07 -74.59 10.87
CA LYS A 623 49.28 -73.79 10.72
C LYS A 623 48.89 -72.31 10.59
N LYS A 624 49.48 -71.46 11.42
CA LYS A 624 49.19 -70.03 11.47
C LYS A 624 50.38 -69.23 10.96
N SER A 625 50.13 -68.25 10.09
CA SER A 625 51.14 -67.30 9.63
C SER A 625 51.52 -66.30 10.73
N GLY A 626 52.69 -65.66 10.59
CA GLY A 626 52.94 -64.40 11.30
C GLY A 626 52.00 -63.29 10.81
N LEU A 627 51.94 -62.18 11.55
CA LEU A 627 51.20 -60.98 11.15
C LEU A 627 51.88 -60.36 9.92
N GLN A 628 51.16 -60.28 8.82
CA GLN A 628 51.62 -59.71 7.56
C GLN A 628 51.07 -58.29 7.40
N LYS A 629 51.81 -57.42 6.71
CA LYS A 629 51.36 -56.08 6.31
C LYS A 629 51.04 -56.06 4.83
N SER A 630 49.99 -55.35 4.43
CA SER A 630 49.67 -55.10 3.03
C SER A 630 48.97 -53.77 2.85
N ASP A 631 49.16 -53.19 1.68
CA ASP A 631 48.50 -52.00 1.14
C ASP A 631 47.73 -52.32 -0.17
N TYR A 632 47.69 -53.60 -0.56
CA TYR A 632 46.96 -54.07 -1.74
C TYR A 632 45.54 -54.44 -1.33
N GLY A 633 44.52 -54.09 -2.12
CA GLY A 633 43.14 -54.52 -1.90
C GLY A 633 42.89 -56.03 -2.06
N ARG A 634 43.93 -56.87 -2.02
CA ARG A 634 43.87 -58.31 -2.30
C ARG A 634 44.84 -59.09 -1.41
N ILE A 635 44.39 -60.24 -0.91
CA ILE A 635 45.20 -61.23 -0.18
C ILE A 635 45.22 -62.52 -1.00
N ASP A 636 46.38 -62.84 -1.57
CA ASP A 636 46.65 -64.15 -2.18
C ASP A 636 47.11 -65.12 -1.09
N VAL A 637 46.30 -66.14 -0.81
CA VAL A 637 46.53 -67.06 0.31
C VAL A 637 47.71 -68.02 0.06
N ASP A 638 48.10 -68.21 -1.20
CA ASP A 638 49.03 -69.28 -1.64
C ASP A 638 50.51 -68.91 -1.44
N ARG A 639 50.79 -67.66 -1.02
CA ARG A 639 52.16 -67.11 -0.94
C ARG A 639 52.88 -67.36 0.38
N PHE A 640 52.23 -67.94 1.39
CA PHE A 640 52.68 -67.86 2.80
C PHE A 640 52.90 -69.19 3.51
N MET A 641 52.82 -70.32 2.80
CA MET A 641 52.97 -71.66 3.37
C MET A 641 54.27 -72.35 2.97
#